data_AF-A0A7S0CHI8-F1
#
_entry.id   AF-A0A7S0CHI8-F1
#
_cell.length_a   1.000
_cell.length_b   1.000
_cell.length_c   1.000
_cell.angle_alpha   90.00
_cell.angle_beta   90.00
_cell.angle_gamma   90.00
#
_symmetry.space_group_name_H-M   'P 1'
#
loop_
_entity.id
_entity.type
_entity.pdbx_description
1 polymer ?
#
loop_
_entity_poly.entity_id
_entity_poly.type
_entity_poly.pdbx_seq_one_letter_code
_entity_poly.pdbx_strand_id
1 'polypeptide(L)'
;VKASGLAAGKGVLLPTTREETVEAVHAIMGDKAFGSAGDTCVIESYLVGPEASCLAFCDGKTAKLMPAAQDHKRALDNDEGLNTGGMGAYAPAPCVTPKLQEQILGFCQKTVEEMAKAGMPYVGVLYAGVMLTPDGPYILEYNCRFGDPETQVVLPLLETDLYEIFVACCTGNLSKVDVRFKDNTSAATVVCAAKGYPETYNKGMVITGLAECQQDDSITVYHAGTKVVKNDDGITNVCCSGGRVLAVTGIGTNLSDALKKAYSTVKKIDFEGSQMHYRTDIAKGAVQRKLRIGVLGSTRGTALTPVIDACSSGKINAEIVCIVSNRSKAPILEKASLIPNCFSQFVSAKSSATQEEYDAECSSIMLSCGVDLILCVGYMRILSKKFTDLWHGKCLNVHPSLLPLHAGGMDLAVHQSVLDAGEKQSGCTIHEVTQIVDGGPIVVQKVVKVDDGETAESLKVKVQKEEGAAFIEAISKYTPKTSLTYADAGVSIESGNELVERIKPYCKKTSRPGCDAQLGGFGGLFDLSAAGYGNDAILIGATDGVGTKLRIAQAVQKHDTIGIDLVAMCVNDLIVAGGEPLFFLDYYATGKLTIEVASEVVKGIADGCVQSGCGLIGGETAEMPSMYSPDKYDLAGFSVGAVKRGCILPQNVSAGDVLLAISSSGIHSNGFSLVRKLIEKAGLSYFDPCPWEKEVNGKCPTIGESL
;
A
#
# COMPACT_ATOMS: atom_id res chain seq x y z
N VAL A 1 -3.43 -25.92 23.67
CA VAL A 1 -2.76 -26.70 24.75
C VAL A 1 -1.29 -26.84 24.42
N LYS A 2 -0.39 -26.48 25.34
CA LYS A 2 1.06 -26.46 25.11
C LYS A 2 1.78 -27.36 26.12
N ALA A 3 2.75 -28.14 25.67
CA ALA A 3 3.72 -28.78 26.57
C ALA A 3 4.60 -27.69 27.22
N SER A 4 4.90 -27.80 28.51
CA SER A 4 5.67 -26.77 29.23
C SER A 4 7.16 -26.78 28.89
N GLY A 5 7.72 -27.92 28.47
CA GLY A 5 9.14 -28.07 28.13
C GLY A 5 9.43 -27.95 26.63
N LEU A 6 10.72 -28.02 26.28
CA LEU A 6 11.19 -27.92 24.89
C LEU A 6 10.84 -29.18 24.08
N ALA A 7 9.83 -29.06 23.21
CA ALA A 7 9.33 -30.15 22.37
C ALA A 7 9.69 -29.99 20.88
N ALA A 8 10.87 -29.42 20.57
CA ALA A 8 11.35 -29.18 19.21
C ALA A 8 10.34 -28.46 18.29
N GLY A 9 9.55 -27.53 18.84
CA GLY A 9 8.52 -26.79 18.11
C GLY A 9 7.22 -27.57 17.81
N LYS A 10 7.09 -28.81 18.29
CA LYS A 10 5.91 -29.68 18.04
C LYS A 10 4.95 -29.79 19.23
N GLY A 11 5.29 -29.21 20.38
CA GLY A 11 4.53 -29.33 21.62
C GLY A 11 3.28 -28.44 21.73
N VAL A 12 2.83 -27.82 20.64
CA VAL A 12 1.66 -26.94 20.62
C VAL A 12 0.54 -27.60 19.83
N LEU A 13 -0.57 -27.87 20.50
CA LEU A 13 -1.79 -28.43 19.92
C LEU A 13 -2.90 -27.37 19.97
N LEU A 14 -3.63 -27.21 18.86
CA LEU A 14 -4.70 -26.21 18.68
C LEU A 14 -6.08 -26.90 18.57
N PRO A 15 -6.61 -27.46 19.68
CA PRO A 15 -7.94 -28.05 19.67
C PRO A 15 -9.02 -26.97 19.45
N THR A 16 -10.05 -27.34 18.71
CA THR A 16 -11.21 -26.49 18.39
C THR A 16 -12.45 -26.86 19.20
N THR A 17 -12.45 -28.04 19.82
CA THR A 17 -13.54 -28.52 20.68
C THR A 17 -13.03 -28.85 22.09
N ARG A 18 -13.98 -29.02 23.02
CA ARG A 18 -13.67 -29.42 24.39
C ARG A 18 -13.09 -30.83 24.43
N GLU A 19 -13.65 -31.72 23.62
CA GLU A 19 -13.25 -33.12 23.48
C GLU A 19 -11.81 -33.20 22.95
N GLU A 20 -11.51 -32.48 21.86
CA GLU A 20 -10.13 -32.36 21.33
C GLU A 20 -9.16 -31.77 22.36
N THR A 21 -9.64 -30.86 23.23
CA THR A 21 -8.80 -30.30 24.30
C THR A 21 -8.43 -31.36 25.33
N VAL A 22 -9.37 -32.22 25.71
CA VAL A 22 -9.11 -33.34 26.63
C VAL A 22 -8.14 -34.34 25.99
N GLU A 23 -8.34 -34.68 24.70
CA GLU A 23 -7.45 -35.56 23.95
C GLU A 23 -6.03 -34.99 23.84
N ALA A 24 -5.90 -33.69 23.56
CA ALA A 24 -4.61 -33.01 23.51
C ALA A 24 -3.86 -33.05 24.85
N VAL A 25 -4.58 -32.89 25.97
CA VAL A 25 -3.99 -33.03 27.31
C VAL A 25 -3.56 -34.47 27.58
N HIS A 26 -4.37 -35.46 27.21
CA HIS A 26 -4.01 -36.88 27.35
C HIS A 26 -2.77 -37.24 26.53
N ALA A 27 -2.69 -36.77 25.28
CA ALA A 27 -1.54 -37.01 24.42
C ALA A 27 -0.24 -36.42 25.01
N ILE A 28 -0.30 -35.22 25.58
CA ILE A 28 0.87 -34.55 26.17
C ILE A 28 1.29 -35.21 27.49
N MET A 29 0.36 -35.36 28.43
CA MET A 29 0.68 -35.75 29.81
C MET A 29 0.53 -37.26 30.08
N GLY A 30 -0.48 -37.89 29.49
CA GLY A 30 -0.79 -39.32 29.67
C GLY A 30 0.08 -40.21 28.80
N ASP A 31 0.00 -40.01 27.47
CA ASP A 31 0.74 -40.81 26.49
C ASP A 31 2.22 -40.42 26.40
N LYS A 32 2.61 -39.32 27.06
CA LYS A 32 3.96 -38.75 27.06
C LYS A 32 4.54 -38.60 25.65
N ALA A 33 3.73 -38.13 24.70
CA ALA A 33 4.13 -37.96 23.30
C ALA A 33 5.39 -37.09 23.12
N PHE A 34 5.70 -36.23 24.10
CA PHE A 34 6.86 -35.35 24.12
C PHE A 34 7.86 -35.66 25.26
N GLY A 35 7.79 -36.85 25.85
CA GLY A 35 8.63 -37.24 26.99
C GLY A 35 8.45 -36.29 28.19
N SER A 36 9.54 -35.97 28.91
CA SER A 36 9.47 -35.10 30.10
C SER A 36 9.09 -33.65 29.80
N ALA A 37 9.18 -33.21 28.53
CA ALA A 37 8.69 -31.88 28.16
C ALA A 37 7.16 -31.74 28.35
N GLY A 38 6.44 -32.86 28.32
CA GLY A 38 4.99 -32.94 28.51
C GLY A 38 4.53 -33.24 29.94
N ASP A 39 5.43 -33.36 30.92
CA ASP A 39 5.04 -33.67 32.31
C ASP A 39 4.14 -32.56 32.93
N THR A 40 4.18 -31.36 32.37
CA THR A 40 3.26 -30.26 32.66
C THR A 40 2.78 -29.66 31.33
N CYS A 41 1.51 -29.27 31.27
CA CYS A 41 0.96 -28.54 30.13
C CYS A 41 0.33 -27.22 30.54
N VAL A 42 0.26 -26.28 29.59
CA VAL A 42 -0.41 -24.98 29.72
C VAL A 42 -1.65 -24.99 28.84
N ILE A 43 -2.79 -24.61 29.44
CA ILE A 43 -4.04 -24.36 28.73
C ILE A 43 -4.27 -22.85 28.75
N GLU A 44 -4.42 -22.28 27.56
CA GLU A 44 -4.58 -20.84 27.34
C GLU A 44 -5.75 -20.60 26.39
N SER A 45 -6.29 -19.39 26.42
CA SER A 45 -7.33 -18.95 25.49
C SER A 45 -6.82 -18.97 24.05
N TYR A 46 -7.66 -19.37 23.11
CA TYR A 46 -7.36 -19.27 21.68
C TYR A 46 -7.50 -17.81 21.23
N LEU A 47 -6.42 -17.23 20.73
CA LEU A 47 -6.38 -15.85 20.24
C LEU A 47 -6.47 -15.82 18.72
N VAL A 48 -7.08 -14.75 18.18
CA VAL A 48 -7.25 -14.56 16.73
C VAL A 48 -6.70 -13.20 16.34
N GLY A 49 -5.90 -13.18 15.29
CA GLY A 49 -5.32 -11.98 14.71
C GLY A 49 -4.08 -12.30 13.87
N PRO A 50 -3.40 -11.28 13.32
CA PRO A 50 -2.10 -11.45 12.72
C PRO A 50 -1.03 -11.80 13.76
N GLU A 51 -0.25 -12.85 13.50
CA GLU A 51 0.98 -13.13 14.25
C GLU A 51 2.11 -12.20 13.78
N ALA A 52 2.97 -11.77 14.71
CA ALA A 52 4.19 -11.03 14.42
C ALA A 52 5.33 -11.47 15.35
N SER A 53 6.55 -11.44 14.83
CA SER A 53 7.79 -11.76 15.54
C SER A 53 8.49 -10.46 15.92
N CYS A 54 8.60 -10.19 17.22
CA CYS A 54 9.19 -8.95 17.72
C CYS A 54 10.43 -9.26 18.57
N LEU A 55 11.61 -8.86 18.08
CA LEU A 55 12.88 -9.17 18.72
C LEU A 55 13.44 -7.92 19.41
N ALA A 56 14.11 -8.10 20.55
CA ALA A 56 14.79 -7.02 21.26
C ALA A 56 16.21 -7.45 21.69
N PHE A 57 17.17 -6.53 21.59
CA PHE A 57 18.45 -6.65 22.29
C PHE A 57 18.24 -6.30 23.77
N CYS A 58 18.84 -7.06 24.68
CA CYS A 58 18.68 -6.91 26.12
C CYS A 58 20.03 -6.98 26.86
N ASP A 59 20.24 -6.08 27.82
CA ASP A 59 21.48 -5.97 28.62
C ASP A 59 21.28 -6.26 30.11
N GLY A 60 20.16 -6.89 30.47
CA GLY A 60 19.75 -7.14 31.85
C GLY A 60 18.94 -6.01 32.51
N LYS A 61 18.82 -4.83 31.88
CA LYS A 61 18.01 -3.71 32.39
C LYS A 61 17.34 -2.86 31.30
N THR A 62 17.82 -2.91 30.07
CA THR A 62 17.33 -2.15 28.92
C THR A 62 16.97 -3.12 27.80
N ALA A 63 15.83 -2.89 27.14
CA ALA A 63 15.45 -3.53 25.91
C ALA A 63 15.47 -2.52 24.73
N LYS A 64 16.06 -2.90 23.60
CA LYS A 64 16.02 -2.15 22.34
C LYS A 64 15.36 -3.01 21.26
N LEU A 65 14.16 -2.61 20.84
CA LEU A 65 13.33 -3.38 19.90
C LEU A 65 13.85 -3.26 18.46
N MET A 66 13.83 -4.36 17.72
CA MET A 66 14.13 -4.44 16.28
C MET A 66 12.83 -4.23 15.46
N PRO A 67 12.92 -3.95 14.15
CA PRO A 67 11.75 -3.97 13.28
C PRO A 67 11.01 -5.31 13.40
N ALA A 68 9.69 -5.27 13.53
CA ALA A 68 8.90 -6.48 13.59
C ALA A 68 9.01 -7.25 12.27
N ALA A 69 9.05 -8.58 12.38
CA ALA A 69 9.01 -9.48 11.24
C ALA A 69 7.72 -10.31 11.26
N GLN A 70 7.36 -10.90 10.13
CA GLN A 70 6.37 -11.96 10.10
C GLN A 70 6.95 -13.15 9.32
N ASP A 71 6.77 -14.34 9.86
CA ASP A 71 7.23 -15.59 9.26
C ASP A 71 6.08 -16.36 8.59
N HIS A 72 6.44 -17.33 7.76
CA HIS A 72 5.52 -18.22 7.08
C HIS A 72 5.83 -19.67 7.48
N LYS A 73 5.14 -20.18 8.51
CA LYS A 73 5.43 -21.50 9.11
C LYS A 73 5.01 -22.69 8.24
N ARG A 74 4.00 -22.54 7.40
CA ARG A 74 3.39 -23.63 6.62
C ARG A 74 4.24 -23.99 5.40
N ALA A 75 4.31 -25.28 5.08
CA ALA A 75 5.18 -25.82 4.04
C ALA A 75 4.79 -25.40 2.62
N LEU A 76 3.49 -25.22 2.35
CA LEU A 76 2.94 -24.94 1.02
C LEU A 76 2.32 -23.55 0.95
N ASP A 77 2.04 -23.09 -0.27
CA ASP A 77 1.35 -21.83 -0.54
C ASP A 77 -0.05 -21.80 0.08
N ASN A 78 -0.59 -20.61 0.32
CA ASN A 78 -1.87 -20.35 0.98
C ASN A 78 -1.95 -20.90 2.42
N ASP A 79 -0.78 -21.01 3.07
CA ASP A 79 -0.62 -21.53 4.43
C ASP A 79 -1.12 -22.97 4.62
N GLU A 80 -0.96 -23.79 3.58
CA GLU A 80 -1.30 -25.21 3.59
C GLU A 80 -0.13 -26.12 3.96
N GLY A 81 -0.43 -27.40 4.22
CA GLY A 81 0.55 -28.41 4.57
C GLY A 81 1.01 -28.37 6.03
N LEU A 82 2.05 -29.15 6.34
CA LEU A 82 2.56 -29.30 7.70
C LEU A 82 3.26 -28.03 8.20
N ASN A 83 3.27 -27.84 9.52
CA ASN A 83 4.09 -26.80 10.15
C ASN A 83 5.58 -27.15 9.98
N THR A 84 6.35 -26.13 9.64
CA THR A 84 7.81 -26.20 9.43
C THR A 84 8.53 -25.30 10.43
N GLY A 85 9.85 -25.24 10.33
CA GLY A 85 10.65 -24.21 11.01
C GLY A 85 10.61 -22.84 10.32
N GLY A 86 9.70 -22.60 9.37
CA GLY A 86 9.59 -21.35 8.61
C GLY A 86 10.11 -21.49 7.17
N MET A 87 9.24 -21.17 6.20
CA MET A 87 9.48 -21.20 4.75
C MET A 87 9.82 -19.82 4.15
N GLY A 88 9.77 -18.77 4.96
CA GLY A 88 10.12 -17.42 4.58
C GLY A 88 9.75 -16.43 5.67
N ALA A 89 10.26 -15.22 5.57
CA ALA A 89 9.93 -14.12 6.47
C ALA A 89 10.12 -12.79 5.74
N TYR A 90 9.61 -11.72 6.32
CA TYR A 90 9.83 -10.36 5.84
C TYR A 90 9.78 -9.33 6.97
N ALA A 91 10.46 -8.20 6.76
CA ALA A 91 10.53 -7.07 7.70
C ALA A 91 10.69 -5.73 6.95
N PRO A 92 10.17 -4.61 7.49
CA PRO A 92 9.27 -4.54 8.64
C PRO A 92 7.87 -5.11 8.31
N ALA A 93 7.21 -5.71 9.29
CA ALA A 93 5.86 -6.26 9.16
C ALA A 93 4.81 -5.14 9.23
N PRO A 94 4.05 -4.84 8.15
CA PRO A 94 3.11 -3.71 8.11
C PRO A 94 1.95 -3.83 9.11
N CYS A 95 1.66 -5.03 9.60
CA CYS A 95 0.65 -5.24 10.64
C CYS A 95 1.04 -4.64 11.99
N VAL A 96 2.33 -4.43 12.26
CA VAL A 96 2.83 -3.80 13.49
C VAL A 96 3.02 -2.30 13.24
N THR A 97 2.02 -1.51 13.65
CA THR A 97 2.08 -0.05 13.56
C THR A 97 3.07 0.54 14.58
N PRO A 98 3.54 1.79 14.42
CA PRO A 98 4.41 2.44 15.40
C PRO A 98 3.84 2.44 16.83
N LYS A 99 2.53 2.61 16.97
CA LYS A 99 1.84 2.54 18.27
C LYS A 99 1.90 1.13 18.88
N LEU A 100 1.69 0.10 18.07
CA LEU A 100 1.82 -1.29 18.54
C LEU A 100 3.27 -1.62 18.89
N GLN A 101 4.23 -1.10 18.11
CA GLN A 101 5.65 -1.29 18.37
C GLN A 101 6.07 -0.71 19.73
N GLU A 102 5.56 0.47 20.11
CA GLU A 102 5.79 1.06 21.44
C GLU A 102 5.20 0.20 22.57
N GLN A 103 3.99 -0.34 22.39
CA GLN A 103 3.37 -1.24 23.38
C GLN A 103 4.19 -2.52 23.58
N ILE A 104 4.66 -3.11 22.48
CA ILE A 104 5.47 -4.33 22.49
C ILE A 104 6.84 -4.06 23.14
N LEU A 105 7.47 -2.93 22.85
CA LEU A 105 8.68 -2.49 23.55
C LEU A 105 8.43 -2.39 25.07
N GLY A 106 7.30 -1.83 25.48
CA GLY A 106 6.89 -1.79 26.89
C GLY A 106 6.82 -3.17 27.55
N PHE A 107 6.30 -4.19 26.84
CA PHE A 107 6.28 -5.57 27.34
C PHE A 107 7.67 -6.17 27.47
N CYS A 108 8.53 -5.98 26.47
CA CYS A 108 9.91 -6.46 26.49
C CYS A 108 10.71 -5.81 27.63
N GLN A 109 10.59 -4.48 27.78
CA GLN A 109 11.24 -3.72 28.84
C GLN A 109 10.80 -4.20 30.24
N LYS A 110 9.49 -4.34 30.45
CA LYS A 110 8.95 -4.86 31.72
C LYS A 110 9.44 -6.28 32.02
N THR A 111 9.53 -7.14 31.01
CA THR A 111 10.03 -8.51 31.17
C THR A 111 11.48 -8.53 31.64
N VAL A 112 12.35 -7.72 31.01
CA VAL A 112 13.76 -7.60 31.41
C VAL A 112 13.90 -7.06 32.83
N GLU A 113 13.11 -6.06 33.20
CA GLU A 113 13.11 -5.48 34.55
C GLU A 113 12.68 -6.47 35.64
N GLU A 114 11.59 -7.22 35.43
CA GLU A 114 11.10 -8.19 36.41
C GLU A 114 12.06 -9.39 36.56
N MET A 115 12.66 -9.85 35.46
CA MET A 115 13.71 -10.87 35.48
C MET A 115 14.93 -10.41 36.31
N ALA A 116 15.33 -9.15 36.16
CA ALA A 116 16.41 -8.57 36.96
C ALA A 116 16.04 -8.47 38.45
N LYS A 117 14.80 -8.05 38.78
CA LYS A 117 14.29 -8.01 40.18
C LYS A 117 14.26 -9.40 40.83
N ALA A 118 14.00 -10.44 40.03
CA ALA A 118 14.05 -11.84 40.49
C ALA A 118 15.47 -12.39 40.66
N GLY A 119 16.52 -11.59 40.43
CA GLY A 119 17.92 -12.02 40.52
C GLY A 119 18.39 -12.83 39.31
N MET A 120 17.65 -12.78 38.19
CA MET A 120 17.91 -13.54 36.96
C MET A 120 17.96 -12.57 35.75
N PRO A 121 18.88 -11.58 35.71
CA PRO A 121 18.91 -10.59 34.64
C PRO A 121 19.05 -11.24 33.27
N TYR A 122 18.20 -10.86 32.31
CA TYR A 122 18.20 -11.41 30.97
C TYR A 122 19.11 -10.59 30.03
N VAL A 123 20.17 -11.22 29.52
CA VAL A 123 21.13 -10.63 28.57
C VAL A 123 21.13 -11.45 27.28
N GLY A 124 20.92 -10.79 26.14
CA GLY A 124 20.90 -11.44 24.83
C GLY A 124 19.80 -10.91 23.93
N VAL A 125 19.19 -11.79 23.12
CA VAL A 125 18.06 -11.46 22.25
C VAL A 125 16.79 -12.05 22.83
N LEU A 126 15.84 -11.18 23.16
CA LEU A 126 14.50 -11.58 23.58
C LEU A 126 13.59 -11.54 22.36
N TYR A 127 13.11 -12.69 21.91
CA TYR A 127 12.10 -12.80 20.86
C TYR A 127 10.75 -12.98 21.54
N ALA A 128 9.82 -12.07 21.25
CA ALA A 128 8.41 -12.19 21.61
C ALA A 128 7.60 -12.60 20.37
N GLY A 129 6.96 -13.77 20.42
CA GLY A 129 5.90 -14.11 19.48
C GLY A 129 4.62 -13.41 19.92
N VAL A 130 4.06 -12.54 19.08
CA VAL A 130 2.94 -11.67 19.44
C VAL A 130 1.74 -11.96 18.53
N MET A 131 0.56 -12.04 19.12
CA MET A 131 -0.72 -12.02 18.43
C MET A 131 -1.33 -10.62 18.49
N LEU A 132 -1.63 -10.02 17.34
CA LEU A 132 -2.26 -8.70 17.26
C LEU A 132 -3.79 -8.86 17.27
N THR A 133 -4.41 -8.63 18.43
CA THR A 133 -5.87 -8.77 18.59
C THR A 133 -6.56 -7.40 18.56
N PRO A 134 -7.90 -7.34 18.42
CA PRO A 134 -8.64 -6.08 18.55
C PRO A 134 -8.41 -5.35 19.88
N ASP A 135 -8.14 -6.08 20.96
CA ASP A 135 -7.87 -5.53 22.28
C ASP A 135 -6.39 -5.10 22.48
N GLY A 136 -5.54 -5.32 21.46
CA GLY A 136 -4.11 -5.01 21.47
C GLY A 136 -3.21 -6.24 21.31
N PRO A 137 -1.88 -6.05 21.42
CA PRO A 137 -0.91 -7.13 21.27
C PRO A 137 -0.88 -8.03 22.51
N TYR A 138 -0.90 -9.35 22.29
CA TYR A 138 -0.73 -10.38 23.33
C TYR A 138 0.51 -11.22 23.04
N ILE A 139 1.33 -11.49 24.06
CA ILE A 139 2.48 -12.38 23.93
C ILE A 139 1.99 -13.83 23.94
N LEU A 140 2.31 -14.57 22.87
CA LEU A 140 2.06 -16.01 22.75
C LEU A 140 3.15 -16.84 23.43
N GLU A 141 4.39 -16.42 23.25
CA GLU A 141 5.58 -17.11 23.77
C GLU A 141 6.82 -16.21 23.71
N TYR A 142 7.83 -16.59 24.50
CA TYR A 142 9.18 -16.05 24.40
C TYR A 142 10.14 -17.10 23.84
N ASN A 143 11.02 -16.66 22.93
CA ASN A 143 12.18 -17.39 22.48
C ASN A 143 13.44 -16.63 22.95
N CYS A 144 14.43 -17.36 23.48
CA CYS A 144 15.62 -16.75 24.08
C CYS A 144 16.78 -16.56 23.09
N ARG A 145 16.46 -16.34 21.82
CA ARG A 145 17.40 -16.33 20.69
C ARG A 145 16.79 -15.64 19.48
N PHE A 146 17.61 -15.43 18.48
CA PHE A 146 17.21 -15.01 17.14
C PHE A 146 16.25 -15.99 16.44
N GLY A 147 15.22 -15.46 15.78
CA GLY A 147 14.30 -16.23 14.93
C GLY A 147 15.00 -16.84 13.70
N ASP A 148 14.43 -17.88 13.11
CA ASP A 148 14.92 -18.41 11.83
C ASP A 148 13.67 -18.85 11.04
N PRO A 149 13.30 -18.17 9.93
CA PRO A 149 14.14 -17.28 9.13
C PRO A 149 14.02 -15.76 9.40
N GLU A 150 13.45 -15.32 10.53
CA GLU A 150 13.23 -13.89 10.78
C GLU A 150 14.53 -13.07 10.88
N THR A 151 15.60 -13.66 11.38
CA THR A 151 16.91 -12.99 11.50
C THR A 151 17.45 -12.56 10.15
N GLN A 152 17.22 -13.37 9.12
CA GLN A 152 17.67 -13.13 7.76
C GLN A 152 16.96 -11.94 7.10
N VAL A 153 15.91 -11.37 7.71
CA VAL A 153 15.25 -10.14 7.24
C VAL A 153 15.40 -8.97 8.20
N VAL A 154 15.63 -9.22 9.50
CA VAL A 154 15.83 -8.16 10.49
C VAL A 154 17.26 -7.61 10.45
N LEU A 155 18.28 -8.47 10.47
CA LEU A 155 19.67 -8.02 10.53
C LEU A 155 20.15 -7.26 9.28
N PRO A 156 19.72 -7.57 8.05
CA PRO A 156 20.13 -6.79 6.88
C PRO A 156 19.64 -5.33 6.89
N LEU A 157 18.63 -5.04 7.72
CA LEU A 157 18.11 -3.70 7.96
C LEU A 157 18.89 -2.96 9.05
N LEU A 158 19.73 -3.63 9.83
CA LEU A 158 20.50 -3.00 10.91
C LEU A 158 21.62 -2.11 10.32
N GLU A 159 21.70 -0.86 10.78
CA GLU A 159 22.77 0.08 10.42
C GLU A 159 23.87 0.14 11.47
N THR A 160 23.49 0.05 12.75
CA THR A 160 24.45 0.05 13.85
C THR A 160 25.25 -1.26 13.87
N ASP A 161 26.55 -1.18 14.16
CA ASP A 161 27.41 -2.37 14.20
C ASP A 161 26.90 -3.39 15.24
N LEU A 162 26.57 -4.59 14.77
CA LEU A 162 26.07 -5.67 15.62
C LEU A 162 27.05 -6.06 16.73
N TYR A 163 28.36 -5.96 16.48
CA TYR A 163 29.39 -6.22 17.49
C TYR A 163 29.32 -5.21 18.63
N GLU A 164 29.15 -3.91 18.31
CA GLU A 164 29.00 -2.85 19.32
C GLU A 164 27.79 -3.11 20.20
N ILE A 165 26.66 -3.50 19.61
CA ILE A 165 25.43 -3.83 20.33
C ILE A 165 25.67 -5.02 21.27
N PHE A 166 26.31 -6.09 20.80
CA PHE A 166 26.59 -7.25 21.63
C PHE A 166 27.52 -6.93 22.81
N VAL A 167 28.56 -6.14 22.58
CA VAL A 167 29.43 -5.65 23.67
C VAL A 167 28.63 -4.83 24.68
N ALA A 168 27.74 -3.95 24.20
CA ALA A 168 26.89 -3.15 25.08
C ALA A 168 25.90 -4.01 25.88
N CYS A 169 25.32 -5.05 25.29
CA CYS A 169 24.49 -6.03 25.99
C CYS A 169 25.28 -6.74 27.11
N CYS A 170 26.46 -7.28 26.79
CA CYS A 170 27.30 -8.00 27.74
C CYS A 170 27.84 -7.12 28.87
N THR A 171 27.98 -5.81 28.65
CA THR A 171 28.51 -4.86 29.64
C THR A 171 27.44 -4.03 30.36
N GLY A 172 26.15 -4.23 30.06
CA GLY A 172 25.06 -3.46 30.67
C GLY A 172 25.05 -1.98 30.26
N ASN A 173 25.46 -1.67 29.04
CA ASN A 173 25.54 -0.31 28.49
C ASN A 173 24.67 -0.09 27.26
N LEU A 174 23.67 -0.95 27.00
CA LEU A 174 22.84 -0.87 25.78
C LEU A 174 22.05 0.45 25.69
N SER A 175 21.69 1.04 26.84
CA SER A 175 21.07 2.38 26.88
C SER A 175 21.91 3.49 26.25
N LYS A 176 23.24 3.32 26.13
CA LYS A 176 24.17 4.29 25.54
C LYS A 176 24.38 4.10 24.04
N VAL A 177 23.92 2.97 23.48
CA VAL A 177 24.04 2.67 22.05
C VAL A 177 22.77 3.10 21.34
N ASP A 178 22.93 3.87 20.27
CA ASP A 178 21.84 4.22 19.36
C ASP A 178 21.70 3.11 18.30
N VAL A 179 20.77 2.18 18.56
CA VAL A 179 20.49 1.04 17.67
C VAL A 179 19.56 1.52 16.56
N ARG A 180 20.11 1.66 15.35
CA ARG A 180 19.41 2.18 14.16
C ARG A 180 19.22 1.12 13.11
N PHE A 181 18.11 1.23 12.39
CA PHE A 181 17.76 0.39 11.26
C PHE A 181 17.43 1.29 10.06
N LYS A 182 17.68 0.79 8.85
CA LYS A 182 17.46 1.50 7.60
C LYS A 182 16.01 1.92 7.45
N ASP A 183 15.79 3.22 7.28
CA ASP A 183 14.48 3.76 6.91
C ASP A 183 14.14 3.45 5.45
N ASN A 184 12.84 3.46 5.11
CA ASN A 184 12.32 3.26 3.75
C ASN A 184 12.93 2.04 3.02
N THR A 185 13.24 1.00 3.79
CA THR A 185 13.88 -0.22 3.30
C THR A 185 13.12 -1.42 3.85
N SER A 186 12.95 -2.44 3.02
CA SER A 186 12.36 -3.72 3.44
C SER A 186 13.26 -4.86 3.02
N ALA A 187 13.21 -5.94 3.77
CA ALA A 187 13.87 -7.20 3.45
C ALA A 187 12.83 -8.32 3.42
N ALA A 188 12.98 -9.23 2.47
CA ALA A 188 12.16 -10.42 2.35
C ALA A 188 13.06 -11.62 2.06
N THR A 189 12.80 -12.73 2.73
CA THR A 189 13.55 -13.96 2.55
C THR A 189 12.65 -15.12 2.16
N VAL A 190 13.07 -15.87 1.17
CA VAL A 190 12.42 -17.10 0.70
C VAL A 190 13.31 -18.28 1.05
N VAL A 191 12.78 -19.27 1.76
CA VAL A 191 13.54 -20.47 2.11
C VAL A 191 13.42 -21.50 1.00
N CYS A 192 14.57 -21.94 0.49
CA CYS A 192 14.67 -23.09 -0.39
C CYS A 192 14.92 -24.35 0.45
N ALA A 193 13.97 -25.28 0.42
CA ALA A 193 13.99 -26.54 1.15
C ALA A 193 14.18 -27.73 0.18
N ALA A 194 14.68 -28.84 0.71
CA ALA A 194 14.68 -30.11 -0.01
C ALA A 194 13.24 -30.63 -0.14
N LYS A 195 12.87 -31.08 -1.35
CA LYS A 195 11.55 -31.69 -1.61
C LYS A 195 11.28 -32.82 -0.62
N GLY A 196 10.09 -32.80 -0.02
CA GLY A 196 9.68 -33.72 1.05
C GLY A 196 9.82 -33.17 2.48
N TYR A 197 10.52 -32.05 2.68
CA TYR A 197 10.50 -31.33 3.97
C TYR A 197 9.07 -30.81 4.28
N PRO A 198 8.55 -30.91 5.53
CA PRO A 198 9.23 -31.28 6.78
C PRO A 198 9.27 -32.77 7.13
N GLU A 199 8.82 -33.64 6.22
CA GLU A 199 8.85 -35.09 6.39
C GLU A 199 10.21 -35.68 5.97
N THR A 200 10.21 -36.70 5.12
CA THR A 200 11.43 -37.35 4.62
C THR A 200 11.91 -36.64 3.35
N TYR A 201 13.19 -36.30 3.31
CA TYR A 201 13.80 -35.57 2.20
C TYR A 201 15.19 -36.14 1.88
N ASN A 202 15.61 -35.97 0.62
CA ASN A 202 16.91 -36.41 0.16
C ASN A 202 18.02 -35.45 0.62
N LYS A 203 19.22 -35.99 0.86
CA LYS A 203 20.44 -35.24 1.16
C LYS A 203 21.48 -35.50 0.08
N GLY A 204 22.52 -34.67 0.02
CA GLY A 204 23.67 -34.85 -0.87
C GLY A 204 23.49 -34.27 -2.28
N MET A 205 22.30 -33.79 -2.63
CA MET A 205 22.00 -33.15 -3.91
C MET A 205 22.93 -31.95 -4.13
N VAL A 206 23.59 -31.87 -5.29
CA VAL A 206 24.42 -30.73 -5.66
C VAL A 206 23.56 -29.48 -5.86
N ILE A 207 24.03 -28.35 -5.35
CA ILE A 207 23.39 -27.03 -5.47
C ILE A 207 24.10 -26.25 -6.57
N THR A 208 23.34 -25.78 -7.56
CA THR A 208 23.85 -24.98 -8.69
C THR A 208 23.33 -23.54 -8.63
N GLY A 209 23.93 -22.62 -9.41
CA GLY A 209 23.47 -21.23 -9.53
C GLY A 209 23.97 -20.25 -8.47
N LEU A 210 24.63 -20.71 -7.40
CA LEU A 210 25.11 -19.84 -6.30
C LEU A 210 26.08 -18.74 -6.77
N ALA A 211 26.96 -19.02 -7.73
CA ALA A 211 27.93 -18.05 -8.23
C ALA A 211 27.28 -16.86 -8.96
N GLU A 212 26.12 -17.07 -9.59
CA GLU A 212 25.37 -16.04 -10.31
C GLU A 212 24.56 -15.13 -9.36
N CYS A 213 24.47 -15.52 -8.08
CA CYS A 213 23.69 -14.82 -7.06
C CYS A 213 24.49 -13.74 -6.31
N GLN A 214 25.83 -13.71 -6.45
CA GLN A 214 26.73 -12.83 -5.67
C GLN A 214 27.11 -11.52 -6.38
N GLN A 215 26.40 -11.12 -7.43
CA GLN A 215 26.71 -9.89 -8.21
C GLN A 215 25.94 -8.65 -7.74
N ASP A 216 25.02 -8.79 -6.79
CA ASP A 216 24.12 -7.72 -6.34
C ASP A 216 24.15 -7.63 -4.81
N ASP A 217 24.66 -6.52 -4.27
CA ASP A 217 24.79 -6.27 -2.83
C ASP A 217 23.42 -6.19 -2.12
N SER A 218 22.31 -6.05 -2.87
CA SER A 218 20.95 -6.07 -2.33
C SER A 218 20.39 -7.50 -2.16
N ILE A 219 21.16 -8.53 -2.53
CA ILE A 219 20.80 -9.93 -2.40
C ILE A 219 21.78 -10.64 -1.48
N THR A 220 21.29 -11.50 -0.59
CA THR A 220 22.12 -12.36 0.24
C THR A 220 21.57 -13.78 0.25
N VAL A 221 22.41 -14.76 -0.01
CA VAL A 221 22.06 -16.18 0.09
C VAL A 221 22.67 -16.75 1.37
N TYR A 222 21.83 -16.98 2.37
CA TYR A 222 22.23 -17.59 3.63
C TYR A 222 22.18 -19.12 3.53
N HIS A 223 23.28 -19.77 3.88
CA HIS A 223 23.38 -21.23 3.91
C HIS A 223 22.82 -21.76 5.25
N ALA A 224 21.80 -22.62 5.17
CA ALA A 224 21.28 -23.36 6.31
C ALA A 224 21.83 -24.80 6.29
N GLY A 225 21.07 -25.77 5.78
CA GLY A 225 21.49 -27.15 5.63
C GLY A 225 22.32 -27.39 4.37
N THR A 226 23.54 -26.86 4.30
CA THR A 226 24.51 -27.18 3.23
C THR A 226 25.78 -27.85 3.75
N LYS A 227 26.52 -28.53 2.89
CA LYS A 227 27.86 -29.04 3.16
C LYS A 227 28.74 -28.91 1.92
N VAL A 228 30.03 -28.70 2.10
CA VAL A 228 31.00 -28.74 1.02
C VAL A 228 31.50 -30.17 0.86
N VAL A 229 31.42 -30.72 -0.36
CA VAL A 229 31.88 -32.07 -0.72
C VAL A 229 32.94 -31.94 -1.80
N LYS A 230 34.09 -32.59 -1.59
CA LYS A 230 35.15 -32.68 -2.59
C LYS A 230 35.11 -34.06 -3.22
N ASN A 231 34.92 -34.12 -4.54
CA ASN A 231 34.95 -35.37 -5.29
C ASN A 231 36.40 -35.84 -5.51
N ASP A 232 36.58 -37.12 -5.87
CA ASP A 232 37.91 -37.73 -6.10
C ASP A 232 38.71 -36.99 -7.20
N ASP A 233 38.03 -36.35 -8.14
CA ASP A 233 38.62 -35.51 -9.21
C ASP A 233 39.06 -34.12 -8.73
N GLY A 234 38.96 -33.83 -7.43
CA GLY A 234 39.35 -32.56 -6.81
C GLY A 234 38.33 -31.43 -6.90
N ILE A 235 37.22 -31.63 -7.62
CA ILE A 235 36.12 -30.67 -7.77
C ILE A 235 35.37 -30.50 -6.44
N THR A 236 35.14 -29.26 -6.04
CA THR A 236 34.44 -28.92 -4.79
C THR A 236 33.02 -28.46 -5.09
N ASN A 237 32.03 -29.17 -4.56
CA ASN A 237 30.60 -28.90 -4.72
C ASN A 237 29.97 -28.51 -3.39
N VAL A 238 28.94 -27.66 -3.45
CA VAL A 238 28.06 -27.38 -2.30
C VAL A 238 26.84 -28.28 -2.45
N CYS A 239 26.53 -29.07 -1.42
CA CYS A 239 25.45 -30.06 -1.44
C CYS A 239 24.46 -29.84 -0.29
N CYS A 240 23.21 -30.27 -0.49
CA CYS A 240 22.18 -30.26 0.56
C CYS A 240 22.56 -31.21 1.72
N SER A 241 22.41 -30.77 2.96
CA SER A 241 22.66 -31.54 4.19
C SER A 241 21.50 -31.52 5.19
N GLY A 242 20.54 -30.61 5.03
CA GLY A 242 19.36 -30.42 5.89
C GLY A 242 18.04 -30.26 5.13
N GLY A 243 16.95 -30.09 5.87
CA GLY A 243 15.60 -29.92 5.29
C GLY A 243 15.41 -28.53 4.68
N ARG A 244 15.61 -27.47 5.49
CA ARG A 244 15.83 -26.10 4.98
C ARG A 244 17.29 -25.99 4.54
N VAL A 245 17.53 -25.58 3.30
CA VAL A 245 18.86 -25.63 2.67
C VAL A 245 19.45 -24.24 2.52
N LEU A 246 18.69 -23.30 1.94
CA LEU A 246 19.09 -21.91 1.74
C LEU A 246 17.97 -20.96 2.18
N ALA A 247 18.33 -19.74 2.56
CA ALA A 247 17.41 -18.61 2.66
C ALA A 247 17.92 -17.50 1.74
N VAL A 248 17.14 -17.18 0.70
CA VAL A 248 17.48 -16.16 -0.29
C VAL A 248 16.78 -14.87 0.09
N THR A 249 17.54 -13.88 0.53
CA THR A 249 17.05 -12.59 0.99
C THR A 249 17.29 -11.53 -0.05
N GLY A 250 16.25 -10.76 -0.38
CA GLY A 250 16.36 -9.51 -1.12
C GLY A 250 16.10 -8.31 -0.21
N ILE A 251 16.79 -7.21 -0.46
CA ILE A 251 16.61 -5.91 0.18
C ILE A 251 16.16 -4.91 -0.88
N GLY A 252 15.11 -4.16 -0.58
CA GLY A 252 14.54 -3.19 -1.51
C GLY A 252 14.01 -1.94 -0.84
N THR A 253 13.65 -0.95 -1.63
CA THR A 253 13.04 0.31 -1.15
C THR A 253 11.62 0.11 -0.60
N ASN A 254 11.03 -1.06 -0.86
CA ASN A 254 9.78 -1.52 -0.27
C ASN A 254 9.71 -3.06 -0.34
N LEU A 255 8.69 -3.64 0.31
CA LEU A 255 8.52 -5.08 0.41
C LEU A 255 8.35 -5.78 -0.96
N SER A 256 7.67 -5.12 -1.91
CA SER A 256 7.48 -5.67 -3.26
C SER A 256 8.79 -5.78 -4.04
N ASP A 257 9.64 -4.76 -3.96
CA ASP A 257 10.98 -4.78 -4.56
C ASP A 257 11.87 -5.87 -3.92
N ALA A 258 11.87 -5.95 -2.58
CA ALA A 258 12.61 -6.97 -1.84
C ALA A 258 12.22 -8.40 -2.25
N LEU A 259 10.91 -8.67 -2.39
CA LEU A 259 10.40 -9.97 -2.85
C LEU A 259 10.77 -10.26 -4.30
N LYS A 260 10.65 -9.26 -5.19
CA LYS A 260 11.00 -9.41 -6.62
C LYS A 260 12.46 -9.83 -6.75
N LYS A 261 13.36 -9.19 -6.00
CA LYS A 261 14.78 -9.56 -5.93
C LYS A 261 14.96 -10.98 -5.41
N ALA A 262 14.40 -11.31 -4.24
CA ALA A 262 14.50 -12.64 -3.65
C ALA A 262 14.02 -13.74 -4.62
N TYR A 263 12.83 -13.60 -5.19
CA TYR A 263 12.27 -14.57 -6.14
C TYR A 263 13.04 -14.65 -7.45
N SER A 264 13.55 -13.53 -7.97
CA SER A 264 14.38 -13.56 -9.19
C SER A 264 15.67 -14.35 -8.98
N THR A 265 16.22 -14.31 -7.77
CA THR A 265 17.42 -15.05 -7.38
C THR A 265 17.12 -16.52 -7.12
N VAL A 266 16.03 -16.84 -6.43
CA VAL A 266 15.59 -18.22 -6.20
C VAL A 266 15.47 -18.97 -7.54
N LYS A 267 14.96 -18.32 -8.59
CA LYS A 267 14.83 -18.92 -9.94
C LYS A 267 16.15 -19.29 -10.61
N LYS A 268 17.29 -18.76 -10.14
CA LYS A 268 18.62 -19.07 -10.66
C LYS A 268 19.27 -20.26 -9.94
N ILE A 269 18.73 -20.67 -8.81
CA ILE A 269 19.26 -21.75 -7.98
C ILE A 269 18.48 -23.03 -8.29
N ASP A 270 19.16 -24.16 -8.34
CA ASP A 270 18.51 -25.48 -8.43
C ASP A 270 19.19 -26.49 -7.50
N PHE A 271 18.41 -27.46 -7.03
CA PHE A 271 18.92 -28.65 -6.33
C PHE A 271 18.80 -29.83 -7.27
N GLU A 272 19.91 -30.55 -7.45
CA GLU A 272 20.05 -31.68 -8.38
C GLU A 272 18.77 -32.52 -8.55
N GLY A 273 18.33 -32.68 -9.80
CA GLY A 273 17.08 -33.38 -10.13
C GLY A 273 15.82 -32.56 -9.88
N SER A 274 15.92 -31.24 -9.84
CA SER A 274 14.83 -30.30 -9.57
C SER A 274 14.06 -30.63 -8.28
N GLN A 275 14.83 -30.95 -7.24
CA GLN A 275 14.34 -31.34 -5.92
C GLN A 275 14.26 -30.13 -4.95
N MET A 276 14.30 -28.91 -5.48
CA MET A 276 14.12 -27.69 -4.68
C MET A 276 12.63 -27.40 -4.50
N HIS A 277 12.24 -27.11 -3.25
CA HIS A 277 10.91 -26.66 -2.87
C HIS A 277 10.98 -25.28 -2.19
N TYR A 278 10.11 -24.36 -2.57
CA TYR A 278 9.97 -23.05 -1.93
C TYR A 278 8.53 -22.54 -2.14
N ARG A 279 8.07 -21.65 -1.26
CA ARG A 279 6.76 -21.00 -1.39
C ARG A 279 6.80 -19.82 -2.37
N THR A 280 5.74 -19.65 -3.15
CA THR A 280 5.61 -18.56 -4.13
C THR A 280 4.77 -17.38 -3.65
N ASP A 281 4.28 -17.43 -2.41
CA ASP A 281 3.37 -16.45 -1.81
C ASP A 281 3.89 -15.79 -0.53
N ILE A 282 5.22 -15.81 -0.29
CA ILE A 282 5.81 -15.13 0.86
C ILE A 282 5.43 -13.65 0.83
N ALA A 283 4.92 -13.15 1.95
CA ALA A 283 4.37 -11.80 2.12
C ALA A 283 3.21 -11.41 1.17
N LYS A 284 2.57 -12.35 0.46
CA LYS A 284 1.46 -12.04 -0.46
C LYS A 284 0.33 -11.24 0.22
N GLY A 285 -0.01 -11.59 1.46
CA GLY A 285 -1.01 -10.85 2.25
C GLY A 285 -0.58 -9.44 2.68
N ALA A 286 0.73 -9.17 2.74
CA ALA A 286 1.28 -7.86 3.14
C ALA A 286 1.51 -6.92 1.95
N VAL A 287 1.68 -7.46 0.73
CA VAL A 287 1.91 -6.68 -0.50
C VAL A 287 0.61 -6.33 -1.22
N GLN A 288 -0.45 -7.10 -1.03
CA GLN A 288 -1.75 -6.76 -1.62
C GLN A 288 -2.31 -5.49 -0.98
N ARG A 289 -2.54 -4.47 -1.81
CA ARG A 289 -3.27 -3.25 -1.41
C ARG A 289 -4.59 -3.65 -0.75
N LYS A 290 -4.76 -3.30 0.52
CA LYS A 290 -6.03 -3.44 1.22
C LYS A 290 -7.12 -2.68 0.47
N LEU A 291 -8.28 -3.30 0.30
CA LEU A 291 -9.46 -2.60 -0.19
C LEU A 291 -9.82 -1.48 0.80
N ARG A 292 -9.83 -0.23 0.36
CA ARG A 292 -10.14 0.91 1.23
C ARG A 292 -11.64 1.15 1.23
N ILE A 293 -12.28 0.97 2.37
CA ILE A 293 -13.73 1.02 2.53
C ILE A 293 -14.14 2.36 3.15
N GLY A 294 -15.09 3.03 2.50
CA GLY A 294 -15.82 4.15 3.06
C GLY A 294 -17.21 3.72 3.52
N VAL A 295 -17.72 4.29 4.61
CA VAL A 295 -19.03 3.92 5.15
C VAL A 295 -19.96 5.14 5.17
N LEU A 296 -21.16 4.98 4.62
CA LEU A 296 -22.26 5.91 4.80
C LEU A 296 -23.25 5.31 5.81
N GLY A 297 -23.60 6.04 6.87
CA GLY A 297 -24.58 5.54 7.84
C GLY A 297 -25.34 6.62 8.60
N SER A 298 -26.60 6.32 8.95
CA SER A 298 -27.49 7.24 9.67
C SER A 298 -27.95 6.72 11.04
N THR A 299 -27.58 5.49 11.39
CA THR A 299 -28.10 4.78 12.56
C THR A 299 -26.97 4.30 13.47
N ARG A 300 -27.22 3.27 14.30
CA ARG A 300 -26.19 2.60 15.12
C ARG A 300 -25.21 1.80 14.27
N GLY A 301 -25.60 1.38 13.06
CA GLY A 301 -24.77 0.59 12.16
C GLY A 301 -24.32 -0.74 12.75
N THR A 302 -25.26 -1.53 13.28
CA THR A 302 -24.99 -2.84 13.93
C THR A 302 -24.19 -3.78 13.02
N ALA A 303 -24.52 -3.83 11.73
CA ALA A 303 -23.81 -4.64 10.74
C ALA A 303 -22.35 -4.22 10.50
N LEU A 304 -21.92 -3.02 10.93
CA LEU A 304 -20.55 -2.56 10.75
C LEU A 304 -19.56 -3.23 11.72
N THR A 305 -19.99 -3.62 12.94
CA THR A 305 -19.06 -4.20 13.93
C THR A 305 -18.39 -5.48 13.41
N PRO A 306 -19.13 -6.48 12.88
CA PRO A 306 -18.50 -7.67 12.30
C PRO A 306 -17.54 -7.37 11.15
N VAL A 307 -17.79 -6.32 10.37
CA VAL A 307 -16.90 -5.88 9.28
C VAL A 307 -15.62 -5.28 9.85
N ILE A 308 -15.72 -4.43 10.88
CA ILE A 308 -14.55 -3.87 11.60
C ILE A 308 -13.68 -5.01 12.15
N ASP A 309 -14.29 -6.00 12.80
CA ASP A 309 -13.59 -7.14 13.36
C ASP A 309 -12.92 -7.98 12.26
N ALA A 310 -13.59 -8.17 11.12
CA ALA A 310 -13.03 -8.90 9.97
C ALA A 310 -11.85 -8.16 9.32
N CYS A 311 -11.90 -6.84 9.19
CA CYS A 311 -10.78 -6.03 8.70
C CYS A 311 -9.60 -6.08 9.70
N SER A 312 -9.89 -5.92 10.99
CA SER A 312 -8.86 -5.84 12.04
C SER A 312 -8.15 -7.18 12.28
N SER A 313 -8.88 -8.29 12.18
CA SER A 313 -8.32 -9.65 12.27
C SER A 313 -7.61 -10.10 10.99
N GLY A 314 -7.72 -9.35 9.89
CA GLY A 314 -7.21 -9.75 8.58
C GLY A 314 -8.03 -10.84 7.88
N LYS A 315 -9.22 -11.19 8.40
CA LYS A 315 -10.16 -12.13 7.75
C LYS A 315 -10.57 -11.66 6.35
N ILE A 316 -10.64 -10.34 6.15
CA ILE A 316 -10.79 -9.71 4.83
C ILE A 316 -9.62 -8.75 4.60
N ASN A 317 -9.08 -8.75 3.38
CA ASN A 317 -7.98 -7.87 3.00
C ASN A 317 -8.48 -6.44 2.69
N ALA A 318 -9.05 -5.80 3.71
CA ALA A 318 -9.67 -4.49 3.61
C ALA A 318 -9.38 -3.64 4.86
N GLU A 319 -9.53 -2.33 4.72
CA GLU A 319 -9.49 -1.38 5.83
C GLU A 319 -10.63 -0.38 5.69
N ILE A 320 -11.21 0.06 6.80
CA ILE A 320 -12.22 1.12 6.79
C ILE A 320 -11.50 2.44 7.04
N VAL A 321 -11.53 3.34 6.06
CA VAL A 321 -10.74 4.58 6.07
C VAL A 321 -11.55 5.79 6.45
N CYS A 322 -12.86 5.77 6.20
CA CYS A 322 -13.74 6.81 6.69
C CYS A 322 -15.18 6.37 6.94
N ILE A 323 -15.84 7.07 7.87
CA ILE A 323 -17.27 6.92 8.18
C ILE A 323 -17.93 8.29 8.08
N VAL A 324 -18.87 8.45 7.16
CA VAL A 324 -19.62 9.68 6.95
C VAL A 324 -21.09 9.48 7.36
N SER A 325 -21.62 10.45 8.10
CA SER A 325 -23.03 10.45 8.52
C SER A 325 -23.73 11.75 8.20
N ASN A 326 -25.00 11.64 7.83
CA ASN A 326 -25.92 12.78 7.72
C ASN A 326 -26.52 13.21 9.08
N ARG A 327 -26.10 12.60 10.20
CA ARG A 327 -26.57 12.91 11.54
C ARG A 327 -25.40 13.08 12.50
N SER A 328 -25.24 14.26 13.09
CA SER A 328 -24.11 14.60 13.96
C SER A 328 -24.00 13.76 15.23
N LYS A 329 -25.10 13.15 15.68
CA LYS A 329 -25.17 12.28 16.86
C LYS A 329 -25.44 10.81 16.52
N ALA A 330 -25.16 10.39 15.28
CA ALA A 330 -25.31 8.98 14.92
C ALA A 330 -24.24 8.12 15.64
N PRO A 331 -24.64 7.07 16.38
CA PRO A 331 -23.66 6.21 17.06
C PRO A 331 -22.67 5.51 16.13
N ILE A 332 -22.97 5.39 14.82
CA ILE A 332 -22.01 4.85 13.85
C ILE A 332 -20.73 5.69 13.73
N LEU A 333 -20.79 7.01 13.99
CA LEU A 333 -19.60 7.87 13.96
C LEU A 333 -18.61 7.50 15.07
N GLU A 334 -19.10 7.13 16.25
CA GLU A 334 -18.27 6.71 17.38
C GLU A 334 -17.46 5.44 17.08
N LYS A 335 -17.94 4.60 16.15
CA LYS A 335 -17.24 3.38 15.73
C LYS A 335 -15.91 3.66 15.04
N ALA A 336 -15.69 4.85 14.49
CA ALA A 336 -14.40 5.22 13.91
C ALA A 336 -13.26 5.15 14.94
N SER A 337 -13.55 5.41 16.22
CA SER A 337 -12.57 5.30 17.31
C SER A 337 -12.04 3.88 17.52
N LEU A 338 -12.78 2.86 17.06
CA LEU A 338 -12.39 1.45 17.14
C LEU A 338 -11.49 1.04 15.97
N ILE A 339 -11.28 1.91 14.98
CA ILE A 339 -10.62 1.58 13.72
C ILE A 339 -9.36 2.43 13.57
N PRO A 340 -8.16 1.82 13.47
CA PRO A 340 -6.93 2.56 13.26
C PRO A 340 -6.98 3.40 11.98
N ASN A 341 -6.55 4.67 12.07
CA ASN A 341 -6.49 5.61 10.94
C ASN A 341 -7.84 5.88 10.23
N CYS A 342 -8.97 5.58 10.87
CA CYS A 342 -10.30 5.87 10.32
C CYS A 342 -10.77 7.28 10.70
N PHE A 343 -11.13 8.06 9.69
CA PHE A 343 -11.68 9.40 9.87
C PHE A 343 -13.22 9.37 9.91
N SER A 344 -13.85 10.08 10.84
CA SER A 344 -15.31 10.23 10.87
C SER A 344 -15.74 11.66 10.62
N GLN A 345 -16.76 11.86 9.78
CA GLN A 345 -17.30 13.19 9.51
C GLN A 345 -18.83 13.24 9.50
N PHE A 346 -19.37 14.25 10.15
CA PHE A 346 -20.75 14.67 9.96
C PHE A 346 -20.86 15.63 8.79
N VAL A 347 -21.76 15.35 7.85
CA VAL A 347 -22.11 16.25 6.75
C VAL A 347 -23.53 16.75 6.98
N SER A 348 -23.71 18.06 7.00
CA SER A 348 -25.01 18.67 7.29
C SER A 348 -25.82 18.84 6.01
N ALA A 349 -27.03 18.30 5.97
CA ALA A 349 -27.96 18.58 4.86
C ALA A 349 -28.40 20.07 4.80
N LYS A 350 -28.09 20.88 5.82
CA LYS A 350 -28.38 22.32 5.84
C LYS A 350 -27.28 23.18 5.22
N SER A 351 -26.05 22.66 5.10
CA SER A 351 -24.95 23.39 4.44
C SER A 351 -24.98 23.25 2.92
N SER A 352 -25.72 22.27 2.39
CA SER A 352 -25.93 22.04 0.96
C SER A 352 -27.34 22.48 0.56
N ALA A 353 -27.48 23.22 -0.55
CA ALA A 353 -28.78 23.69 -1.04
C ALA A 353 -29.55 22.60 -1.79
N THR A 354 -28.87 21.59 -2.34
CA THR A 354 -29.49 20.47 -3.08
C THR A 354 -28.99 19.08 -2.65
N GLN A 355 -29.73 18.03 -3.01
CA GLN A 355 -29.32 16.63 -2.80
C GLN A 355 -27.99 16.31 -3.52
N GLU A 356 -27.80 16.83 -4.73
CA GLU A 356 -26.56 16.61 -5.51
C GLU A 356 -25.35 17.24 -4.85
N GLU A 357 -25.49 18.44 -4.29
CA GLU A 357 -24.40 19.12 -3.57
C GLU A 357 -24.00 18.35 -2.30
N TYR A 358 -24.98 17.84 -1.56
CA TYR A 358 -24.74 17.01 -0.39
C TYR A 358 -23.99 15.71 -0.76
N ASP A 359 -24.43 15.05 -1.83
CA ASP A 359 -23.82 13.80 -2.31
C ASP A 359 -22.42 14.03 -2.89
N ALA A 360 -22.17 15.19 -3.50
CA ALA A 360 -20.86 15.62 -3.98
C ALA A 360 -19.89 15.86 -2.81
N GLU A 361 -20.35 16.47 -1.72
CA GLU A 361 -19.56 16.64 -0.49
C GLU A 361 -19.19 15.27 0.11
N CYS A 362 -20.16 14.35 0.24
CA CYS A 362 -19.88 12.98 0.68
C CYS A 362 -18.85 12.30 -0.24
N SER A 363 -19.02 12.41 -1.56
CA SER A 363 -18.10 11.81 -2.53
C SER A 363 -16.69 12.41 -2.45
N SER A 364 -16.57 13.72 -2.24
CA SER A 364 -15.29 14.40 -2.07
C SER A 364 -14.52 13.86 -0.86
N ILE A 365 -15.21 13.66 0.27
CA ILE A 365 -14.62 13.04 1.47
C ILE A 365 -14.13 11.62 1.14
N MET A 366 -14.99 10.80 0.53
CA MET A 366 -14.64 9.41 0.15
C MET A 366 -13.43 9.36 -0.79
N LEU A 367 -13.38 10.22 -1.80
CA LEU A 367 -12.26 10.32 -2.74
C LEU A 367 -10.97 10.80 -2.06
N SER A 368 -11.06 11.81 -1.18
CA SER A 368 -9.90 12.31 -0.43
C SER A 368 -9.27 11.26 0.49
N CYS A 369 -10.11 10.33 0.99
CA CYS A 369 -9.68 9.19 1.80
C CYS A 369 -9.20 8.00 0.94
N GLY A 370 -9.27 8.09 -0.39
CA GLY A 370 -8.87 7.03 -1.32
C GLY A 370 -9.77 5.79 -1.27
N VAL A 371 -11.07 5.97 -1.04
CA VAL A 371 -12.05 4.87 -0.95
C VAL A 371 -12.20 4.14 -2.28
N ASP A 372 -12.13 2.81 -2.21
CA ASP A 372 -12.35 1.87 -3.31
C ASP A 372 -13.80 1.35 -3.36
N LEU A 373 -14.42 1.15 -2.19
CA LEU A 373 -15.76 0.59 -2.02
C LEU A 373 -16.53 1.34 -0.91
N ILE A 374 -17.76 1.76 -1.20
CA ILE A 374 -18.67 2.36 -0.22
C ILE A 374 -19.64 1.31 0.32
N LEU A 375 -19.84 1.29 1.64
CA LEU A 375 -20.90 0.52 2.30
C LEU A 375 -21.95 1.47 2.89
N CYS A 376 -23.19 1.34 2.45
CA CYS A 376 -24.36 1.95 3.07
C CYS A 376 -24.85 1.07 4.22
N VAL A 377 -24.62 1.50 5.45
CA VAL A 377 -24.99 0.75 6.67
C VAL A 377 -26.07 1.51 7.44
N GLY A 378 -27.33 1.12 7.22
CA GLY A 378 -28.48 1.81 7.79
C GLY A 378 -28.49 3.29 7.40
N TYR A 379 -28.23 3.57 6.13
CA TYR A 379 -28.20 4.92 5.57
C TYR A 379 -29.60 5.34 5.10
N MET A 380 -30.12 6.42 5.65
CA MET A 380 -31.54 6.81 5.54
C MET A 380 -31.76 7.90 4.48
N ARG A 381 -30.96 7.91 3.42
CA ARG A 381 -31.08 8.89 2.32
C ARG A 381 -30.99 8.17 0.98
N ILE A 382 -31.80 8.63 0.03
CA ILE A 382 -31.68 8.24 -1.38
C ILE A 382 -30.48 8.99 -1.96
N LEU A 383 -29.67 8.30 -2.75
CA LEU A 383 -28.49 8.86 -3.41
C LEU A 383 -28.86 9.34 -4.82
N SER A 384 -28.32 10.49 -5.22
CA SER A 384 -28.58 11.12 -6.52
C SER A 384 -27.99 10.31 -7.68
N LYS A 385 -28.48 10.58 -8.90
CA LYS A 385 -27.96 9.95 -10.13
C LYS A 385 -26.46 10.17 -10.29
N LYS A 386 -25.97 11.40 -10.06
CA LYS A 386 -24.54 11.72 -10.12
C LYS A 386 -23.71 10.88 -9.16
N PHE A 387 -24.20 10.66 -7.94
CA PHE A 387 -23.53 9.78 -6.98
C PHE A 387 -23.49 8.34 -7.49
N THR A 388 -24.63 7.80 -7.95
CA THR A 388 -24.70 6.42 -8.42
C THR A 388 -23.91 6.18 -9.69
N ASP A 389 -23.76 7.19 -10.56
CA ASP A 389 -22.90 7.13 -11.75
C ASP A 389 -21.42 7.10 -11.34
N LEU A 390 -21.00 7.98 -10.41
CA LEU A 390 -19.62 8.06 -9.92
C LEU A 390 -19.19 6.78 -9.19
N TRP A 391 -20.07 6.24 -8.37
CA TRP A 391 -19.83 5.05 -7.55
C TRP A 391 -20.44 3.78 -8.15
N HIS A 392 -20.70 3.75 -9.46
CA HIS A 392 -21.28 2.61 -10.15
C HIS A 392 -20.43 1.34 -9.95
N GLY A 393 -21.02 0.28 -9.41
CA GLY A 393 -20.31 -0.96 -9.04
C GLY A 393 -19.27 -0.78 -7.91
N LYS A 394 -19.36 0.31 -7.15
CA LYS A 394 -18.48 0.64 -6.01
C LYS A 394 -19.25 1.09 -4.77
N CYS A 395 -20.57 0.85 -4.72
CA CYS A 395 -21.41 1.19 -3.58
C CYS A 395 -22.37 0.05 -3.30
N LEU A 396 -22.32 -0.51 -2.09
CA LEU A 396 -23.15 -1.62 -1.64
C LEU A 396 -24.08 -1.17 -0.53
N ASN A 397 -25.32 -1.63 -0.55
CA ASN A 397 -26.29 -1.43 0.51
C ASN A 397 -26.78 -2.77 1.05
N VAL A 398 -27.14 -2.79 2.34
CA VAL A 398 -27.86 -3.90 2.97
C VAL A 398 -29.33 -3.58 3.10
N HIS A 399 -30.18 -4.49 2.62
CA HIS A 399 -31.63 -4.43 2.76
C HIS A 399 -32.13 -5.58 3.67
N PRO A 400 -33.02 -5.34 4.65
CA PRO A 400 -33.41 -6.35 5.65
C PRO A 400 -34.54 -7.28 5.16
N SER A 401 -34.50 -7.68 3.88
CA SER A 401 -35.32 -8.76 3.30
C SER A 401 -34.57 -9.48 2.16
N LEU A 402 -35.20 -10.52 1.61
CA LEU A 402 -34.75 -11.20 0.40
C LEU A 402 -35.27 -10.46 -0.85
N LEU A 403 -34.50 -9.49 -1.36
CA LEU A 403 -34.86 -8.77 -2.59
C LEU A 403 -35.08 -9.74 -3.76
N PRO A 404 -36.04 -9.45 -4.67
CA PRO A 404 -36.83 -8.21 -4.77
C PRO A 404 -38.05 -8.13 -3.82
N LEU A 405 -38.28 -9.12 -2.95
CA LEU A 405 -39.40 -9.11 -2.02
C LEU A 405 -39.23 -8.01 -0.95
N HIS A 406 -40.32 -7.30 -0.64
CA HIS A 406 -40.36 -6.23 0.36
C HIS A 406 -39.33 -5.09 0.10
N ALA A 407 -39.01 -4.84 -1.17
CA ALA A 407 -38.19 -3.70 -1.60
C ALA A 407 -38.83 -2.37 -1.20
N GLY A 408 -38.01 -1.36 -0.88
CA GLY A 408 -38.45 0.00 -0.53
C GLY A 408 -39.05 0.15 0.88
N GLY A 409 -39.24 -0.94 1.62
CA GLY A 409 -39.62 -0.87 3.02
C GLY A 409 -38.44 -0.49 3.92
N MET A 410 -38.73 0.02 5.12
CA MET A 410 -37.69 0.37 6.10
C MET A 410 -37.96 -0.23 7.48
N ASP A 411 -36.89 -0.64 8.15
CA ASP A 411 -36.88 -1.02 9.56
C ASP A 411 -37.94 -2.10 9.90
N LEU A 412 -38.72 -1.91 10.98
CA LEU A 412 -39.74 -2.88 11.41
C LEU A 412 -40.84 -3.15 10.38
N ALA A 413 -41.12 -2.19 9.49
CA ALA A 413 -42.18 -2.35 8.49
C ALA A 413 -41.88 -3.47 7.49
N VAL A 414 -40.59 -3.69 7.16
CA VAL A 414 -40.15 -4.78 6.27
C VAL A 414 -40.41 -6.14 6.93
N HIS A 415 -40.11 -6.25 8.22
CA HIS A 415 -40.33 -7.50 8.95
C HIS A 415 -41.81 -7.76 9.17
N GLN A 416 -42.60 -6.72 9.41
CA GLN A 416 -44.06 -6.85 9.50
C GLN A 416 -44.67 -7.31 8.17
N SER A 417 -44.21 -6.77 7.03
CA SER A 417 -44.74 -7.17 5.72
C SER A 417 -44.40 -8.63 5.37
N VAL A 418 -43.25 -9.15 5.80
CA VAL A 418 -42.90 -10.58 5.68
C VAL A 418 -43.88 -11.45 6.49
N LEU A 419 -44.20 -11.04 7.71
CA LEU A 419 -45.15 -11.76 8.58
C LEU A 419 -46.58 -11.70 8.04
N ASP A 420 -47.02 -10.53 7.59
CA ASP A 420 -48.35 -10.31 7.01
C ASP A 420 -48.54 -11.13 5.71
N ALA A 421 -47.46 -11.32 4.95
CA ALA A 421 -47.44 -12.18 3.77
C ALA A 421 -47.42 -13.69 4.10
N GLY A 422 -47.26 -14.07 5.38
CA GLY A 422 -47.22 -15.46 5.83
C GLY A 422 -45.98 -16.22 5.35
N GLU A 423 -44.89 -15.51 5.05
CA GLU A 423 -43.66 -16.12 4.53
C GLU A 423 -42.96 -16.97 5.60
N LYS A 424 -42.41 -18.13 5.18
CA LYS A 424 -41.66 -19.03 6.08
C LYS A 424 -40.16 -18.74 6.11
N GLN A 425 -39.70 -17.81 5.28
CA GLN A 425 -38.30 -17.42 5.16
C GLN A 425 -38.22 -15.90 5.03
N SER A 426 -37.18 -15.33 5.61
CA SER A 426 -36.79 -13.93 5.47
C SER A 426 -35.28 -13.87 5.32
N GLY A 427 -34.67 -12.70 5.46
CA GLY A 427 -33.23 -12.59 5.35
C GLY A 427 -32.74 -11.17 5.16
N CYS A 428 -31.50 -11.05 4.73
CA CYS A 428 -30.93 -9.78 4.28
C CYS A 428 -30.29 -9.94 2.90
N THR A 429 -30.29 -8.85 2.14
CA THR A 429 -29.68 -8.77 0.82
C THR A 429 -28.61 -7.68 0.78
N ILE A 430 -27.40 -8.02 0.34
CA ILE A 430 -26.40 -7.04 -0.11
C ILE A 430 -26.56 -6.86 -1.61
N HIS A 431 -26.77 -5.63 -2.06
CA HIS A 431 -26.92 -5.30 -3.47
C HIS A 431 -26.14 -4.03 -3.83
N GLU A 432 -25.82 -3.87 -5.10
CA GLU A 432 -25.26 -2.63 -5.62
C GLU A 432 -26.28 -1.49 -5.53
N VAL A 433 -25.84 -0.30 -5.17
CA VAL A 433 -26.70 0.89 -5.14
C VAL A 433 -26.87 1.43 -6.56
N THR A 434 -28.13 1.64 -6.95
CA THR A 434 -28.49 2.27 -8.22
C THR A 434 -29.49 3.40 -7.97
N GLN A 435 -29.90 4.11 -9.02
CA GLN A 435 -30.95 5.14 -8.91
C GLN A 435 -32.30 4.54 -8.48
N ILE A 436 -32.55 3.26 -8.78
CA ILE A 436 -33.74 2.55 -8.32
C ILE A 436 -33.48 2.03 -6.91
N VAL A 437 -34.26 2.52 -5.95
CA VAL A 437 -34.21 2.08 -4.55
C VAL A 437 -34.39 0.56 -4.50
N ASP A 438 -33.42 -0.13 -3.91
CA ASP A 438 -33.36 -1.59 -3.78
C ASP A 438 -33.47 -2.38 -5.10
N GLY A 439 -33.20 -1.72 -6.24
CA GLY A 439 -33.33 -2.30 -7.59
C GLY A 439 -32.00 -2.71 -8.24
N GLY A 440 -30.88 -2.62 -7.52
CA GLY A 440 -29.57 -2.93 -8.08
C GLY A 440 -29.23 -4.43 -8.09
N PRO A 441 -28.18 -4.82 -8.83
CA PRO A 441 -27.68 -6.20 -8.84
C PRO A 441 -27.43 -6.75 -7.44
N ILE A 442 -27.99 -7.93 -7.17
CA ILE A 442 -27.80 -8.66 -5.90
C ILE A 442 -26.40 -9.28 -5.89
N VAL A 443 -25.66 -9.07 -4.79
CA VAL A 443 -24.31 -9.59 -4.58
C VAL A 443 -24.33 -10.79 -3.63
N VAL A 444 -25.03 -10.68 -2.50
CA VAL A 444 -25.16 -11.74 -1.48
C VAL A 444 -26.55 -11.71 -0.88
N GLN A 445 -27.12 -12.88 -0.60
CA GLN A 445 -28.31 -13.04 0.23
C GLN A 445 -28.06 -14.05 1.34
N LYS A 446 -28.55 -13.74 2.54
CA LYS A 446 -28.58 -14.65 3.68
C LYS A 446 -30.02 -14.89 4.07
N VAL A 447 -30.39 -16.16 4.23
CA VAL A 447 -31.75 -16.59 4.53
C VAL A 447 -31.84 -16.94 6.01
N VAL A 448 -32.91 -16.48 6.66
CA VAL A 448 -33.31 -16.90 8.01
C VAL A 448 -34.70 -17.52 7.98
N LYS A 449 -34.94 -18.49 8.86
CA LYS A 449 -36.26 -19.10 9.01
C LYS A 449 -37.18 -18.21 9.83
N VAL A 450 -38.42 -18.07 9.38
CA VAL A 450 -39.50 -17.45 10.15
C VAL A 450 -40.20 -18.55 10.96
N ASP A 451 -40.15 -18.44 12.29
CA ASP A 451 -40.78 -19.40 13.20
C ASP A 451 -42.24 -19.04 13.49
N ASP A 452 -43.03 -20.01 13.94
CA ASP A 452 -44.43 -19.78 14.26
C ASP A 452 -44.57 -18.89 15.51
N GLY A 453 -45.38 -17.84 15.43
CA GLY A 453 -45.57 -16.86 16.50
C GLY A 453 -44.48 -15.76 16.58
N GLU A 454 -43.61 -15.68 15.58
CA GLU A 454 -42.57 -14.66 15.48
C GLU A 454 -43.16 -13.23 15.33
N THR A 455 -42.58 -12.24 16.02
CA THR A 455 -42.91 -10.81 15.87
C THR A 455 -41.90 -10.10 14.98
N ALA A 456 -42.26 -8.91 14.49
CA ALA A 456 -41.38 -8.09 13.65
C ALA A 456 -40.05 -7.75 14.35
N GLU A 457 -40.07 -7.52 15.67
CA GLU A 457 -38.89 -7.26 16.48
C GLU A 457 -37.98 -8.49 16.61
N SER A 458 -38.56 -9.68 16.86
CA SER A 458 -37.76 -10.91 16.95
C SER A 458 -37.16 -11.29 15.60
N LEU A 459 -37.92 -11.11 14.50
CA LEU A 459 -37.43 -11.36 13.15
C LEU A 459 -36.31 -10.38 12.78
N LYS A 460 -36.47 -9.09 13.12
CA LYS A 460 -35.43 -8.07 12.95
C LYS A 460 -34.12 -8.48 13.62
N VAL A 461 -34.17 -8.95 14.86
CA VAL A 461 -32.96 -9.41 15.59
C VAL A 461 -32.30 -10.60 14.89
N LYS A 462 -33.08 -11.56 14.34
CA LYS A 462 -32.51 -12.67 13.56
C LYS A 462 -31.85 -12.18 12.28
N VAL A 463 -32.53 -11.35 11.50
CA VAL A 463 -32.00 -10.83 10.23
C VAL A 463 -30.74 -10.00 10.46
N GLN A 464 -30.74 -9.11 11.47
CA GLN A 464 -29.59 -8.25 11.77
C GLN A 464 -28.31 -9.01 12.13
N LYS A 465 -28.40 -10.25 12.66
CA LYS A 465 -27.23 -11.09 12.91
C LYS A 465 -26.54 -11.54 11.62
N GLU A 466 -27.31 -11.70 10.54
CA GLU A 466 -26.79 -12.15 9.24
C GLU A 466 -26.25 -10.99 8.39
N GLU A 467 -26.69 -9.75 8.60
CA GLU A 467 -26.28 -8.58 7.80
C GLU A 467 -24.75 -8.38 7.78
N GLY A 468 -24.09 -8.51 8.95
CA GLY A 468 -22.64 -8.38 9.05
C GLY A 468 -21.90 -9.50 8.31
N ALA A 469 -22.40 -10.74 8.42
CA ALA A 469 -21.85 -11.88 7.68
C ALA A 469 -22.03 -11.73 6.17
N ALA A 470 -23.18 -11.19 5.74
CA ALA A 470 -23.47 -10.90 4.34
C ALA A 470 -22.52 -9.84 3.77
N PHE A 471 -22.23 -8.77 4.52
CA PHE A 471 -21.22 -7.77 4.11
C PHE A 471 -19.83 -8.37 3.97
N ILE A 472 -19.37 -9.15 4.94
CA ILE A 472 -18.05 -9.80 4.90
C ILE A 472 -17.91 -10.66 3.63
N GLU A 473 -18.94 -11.45 3.30
CA GLU A 473 -18.97 -12.26 2.08
C GLU A 473 -18.96 -11.40 0.81
N ALA A 474 -19.76 -10.33 0.78
CA ALA A 474 -19.83 -9.42 -0.36
C ALA A 474 -18.50 -8.71 -0.61
N ILE A 475 -17.82 -8.24 0.45
CA ILE A 475 -16.49 -7.62 0.38
C ILE A 475 -15.46 -8.63 -0.11
N SER A 476 -15.51 -9.87 0.37
CA SER A 476 -14.58 -10.93 -0.06
C SER A 476 -14.73 -11.30 -1.53
N LYS A 477 -15.93 -11.17 -2.10
CA LYS A 477 -16.21 -11.38 -3.53
C LYS A 477 -15.93 -10.12 -4.37
N TYR A 478 -15.76 -8.96 -3.74
CA TYR A 478 -15.59 -7.71 -4.45
C TYR A 478 -14.25 -7.69 -5.18
N THR A 479 -14.31 -7.61 -6.51
CA THR A 479 -13.14 -7.39 -7.35
C THR A 479 -13.11 -5.92 -7.74
N PRO A 480 -12.09 -5.14 -7.34
CA PRO A 480 -12.00 -3.74 -7.72
C PRO A 480 -12.01 -3.62 -9.25
N LYS A 481 -13.02 -2.94 -9.80
CA LYS A 481 -12.95 -2.52 -11.21
C LYS A 481 -11.83 -1.49 -11.31
N THR A 482 -10.71 -1.89 -11.91
CA THR A 482 -9.48 -1.09 -12.04
C THR A 482 -9.81 0.28 -12.61
N SER A 483 -9.62 1.31 -11.77
CA SER A 483 -9.40 2.67 -12.24
C SER A 483 -8.09 2.69 -13.02
N LEU A 484 -8.10 3.27 -14.22
CA LEU A 484 -6.88 3.46 -15.01
C LEU A 484 -5.86 4.25 -14.18
N THR A 485 -4.67 3.69 -14.01
CA THR A 485 -3.53 4.35 -13.38
C THR A 485 -2.69 5.07 -14.43
N TYR A 486 -1.76 5.92 -14.01
CA TYR A 486 -0.75 6.51 -14.89
C TYR A 486 0.07 5.45 -15.64
N ALA A 487 0.36 4.32 -14.98
CA ALA A 487 1.05 3.19 -15.58
C ALA A 487 0.23 2.55 -16.70
N ASP A 488 -1.09 2.40 -16.53
CA ASP A 488 -1.99 1.89 -17.57
C ASP A 488 -2.10 2.84 -18.77
N ALA A 489 -1.77 4.13 -18.59
CA ALA A 489 -1.65 5.13 -19.65
C ALA A 489 -0.25 5.17 -20.30
N GLY A 490 0.64 4.22 -19.96
CA GLY A 490 1.97 4.08 -20.54
C GLY A 490 3.08 4.90 -19.87
N VAL A 491 2.82 5.48 -18.69
CA VAL A 491 3.80 6.32 -17.96
C VAL A 491 4.24 5.63 -16.67
N SER A 492 5.49 5.21 -16.61
CA SER A 492 6.08 4.51 -15.45
C SER A 492 6.94 5.47 -14.62
N ILE A 493 6.43 5.88 -13.46
CA ILE A 493 7.19 6.67 -12.48
C ILE A 493 8.37 5.84 -11.94
N GLU A 494 8.17 4.54 -11.73
CA GLU A 494 9.21 3.61 -11.25
C GLU A 494 10.39 3.56 -12.22
N SER A 495 10.12 3.41 -13.52
CA SER A 495 11.17 3.38 -14.55
C SER A 495 11.89 4.73 -14.68
N GLY A 496 11.19 5.85 -14.46
CA GLY A 496 11.79 7.17 -14.38
C GLY A 496 12.76 7.30 -13.21
N ASN A 497 12.35 6.88 -12.01
CA ASN A 497 13.20 6.88 -10.82
C ASN A 497 14.40 5.96 -10.97
N GLU A 498 14.20 4.76 -11.53
CA GLU A 498 15.29 3.82 -11.81
C GLU A 498 16.31 4.41 -12.79
N LEU A 499 15.86 5.11 -13.84
CA LEU A 499 16.75 5.83 -14.75
C LEU A 499 17.57 6.87 -13.98
N VAL A 500 16.94 7.69 -13.13
CA VAL A 500 17.62 8.70 -12.30
C VAL A 500 18.74 8.06 -11.48
N GLU A 501 18.47 6.97 -10.75
CA GLU A 501 19.50 6.26 -9.96
C GLU A 501 20.66 5.77 -10.83
N ARG A 502 20.36 5.21 -12.01
CA ARG A 502 21.38 4.72 -12.95
C ARG A 502 22.23 5.84 -13.54
N ILE A 503 21.68 7.05 -13.74
CA ILE A 503 22.41 8.16 -14.36
C ILE A 503 23.13 9.07 -13.36
N LYS A 504 22.73 9.08 -12.07
CA LYS A 504 23.40 9.81 -10.99
C LYS A 504 24.94 9.72 -11.02
N PRO A 505 25.58 8.53 -11.14
CA PRO A 505 27.04 8.46 -11.16
C PRO A 505 27.68 9.10 -12.41
N TYR A 506 26.98 9.14 -13.54
CA TYR A 506 27.46 9.83 -14.74
C TYR A 506 27.35 11.34 -14.60
N CYS A 507 26.22 11.83 -14.09
CA CYS A 507 26.01 13.27 -13.84
C CYS A 507 26.94 13.79 -12.75
N LYS A 508 27.24 13.02 -11.71
CA LYS A 508 28.22 13.42 -10.68
C LYS A 508 29.63 13.66 -11.24
N LYS A 509 29.99 13.10 -12.40
CA LYS A 509 31.27 13.41 -13.06
C LYS A 509 31.31 14.82 -13.66
N THR A 510 30.16 15.47 -13.83
CA THR A 510 30.06 16.83 -14.37
C THR A 510 30.05 17.91 -13.28
N SER A 511 30.13 17.53 -12.01
CA SER A 511 30.21 18.48 -10.88
C SER A 511 31.37 19.46 -11.08
N ARG A 512 31.10 20.75 -10.80
CA ARG A 512 32.04 21.85 -10.96
C ARG A 512 31.77 22.95 -9.92
N PRO A 513 32.69 23.91 -9.72
CA PRO A 513 32.39 25.08 -8.89
C PRO A 513 31.08 25.75 -9.33
N GLY A 514 30.15 25.90 -8.39
CA GLY A 514 28.80 26.41 -8.62
C GLY A 514 27.70 25.37 -8.80
N CYS A 515 28.00 24.10 -9.10
CA CYS A 515 26.97 23.08 -9.34
C CYS A 515 27.51 21.68 -9.04
N ASP A 516 26.87 20.97 -8.12
CA ASP A 516 27.26 19.64 -7.67
C ASP A 516 26.57 18.50 -8.45
N ALA A 517 25.75 18.83 -9.45
CA ALA A 517 25.05 17.89 -10.34
C ALA A 517 24.12 16.91 -9.59
N GLN A 518 23.42 17.39 -8.55
CA GLN A 518 22.34 16.63 -7.92
C GLN A 518 21.13 16.49 -8.86
N LEU A 519 20.70 15.25 -9.10
CA LEU A 519 19.50 14.93 -9.87
C LEU A 519 18.30 14.69 -8.94
N GLY A 520 17.10 15.07 -9.38
CA GLY A 520 15.83 14.76 -8.72
C GLY A 520 15.07 15.97 -8.15
N GLY A 521 15.59 17.19 -8.29
CA GLY A 521 14.84 18.43 -8.06
C GLY A 521 14.13 18.90 -9.34
N PHE A 522 13.09 19.73 -9.18
CA PHE A 522 12.34 20.33 -10.29
C PHE A 522 13.23 21.25 -11.16
N GLY A 523 14.17 21.99 -10.56
CA GLY A 523 15.14 22.83 -11.26
C GLY A 523 16.58 22.60 -10.79
N GLY A 524 17.54 22.75 -11.71
CA GLY A 524 18.96 22.65 -11.43
C GLY A 524 19.56 23.97 -10.97
N LEU A 525 20.18 23.99 -9.78
CA LEU A 525 20.80 25.19 -9.20
C LEU A 525 22.25 25.39 -9.67
N PHE A 526 22.61 26.65 -9.91
CA PHE A 526 23.98 27.07 -10.23
C PHE A 526 24.38 28.33 -9.45
N ASP A 527 25.32 28.18 -8.52
CA ASP A 527 25.83 29.22 -7.65
C ASP A 527 26.96 30.03 -8.33
N LEU A 528 26.66 31.27 -8.70
CA LEU A 528 27.58 32.17 -9.40
C LEU A 528 28.77 32.58 -8.53
N SER A 529 28.56 32.77 -7.22
CA SER A 529 29.61 33.16 -6.28
C SER A 529 30.63 32.03 -6.14
N ALA A 530 30.15 30.81 -5.91
CA ALA A 530 31.00 29.62 -5.82
C ALA A 530 31.71 29.30 -7.14
N ALA A 531 31.13 29.68 -8.28
CA ALA A 531 31.76 29.56 -9.60
C ALA A 531 32.81 30.65 -9.90
N GLY A 532 32.99 31.63 -9.00
CA GLY A 532 34.01 32.69 -9.13
C GLY A 532 33.55 33.94 -9.86
N TYR A 533 32.25 34.11 -10.13
CA TYR A 533 31.70 35.31 -10.77
C TYR A 533 31.44 36.47 -9.79
N GLY A 534 31.63 36.26 -8.48
CA GLY A 534 31.52 37.31 -7.46
C GLY A 534 30.10 37.86 -7.26
N ASN A 535 29.07 37.05 -7.54
CA ASN A 535 27.67 37.45 -7.43
C ASN A 535 26.89 36.43 -6.57
N ASP A 536 26.12 36.91 -5.60
CA ASP A 536 25.34 36.08 -4.67
C ASP A 536 24.03 35.50 -5.24
N ALA A 537 23.71 35.79 -6.50
CA ALA A 537 22.61 35.16 -7.21
C ALA A 537 22.91 33.69 -7.53
N ILE A 538 21.88 32.86 -7.40
CA ILE A 538 21.89 31.46 -7.80
C ILE A 538 20.95 31.35 -9.00
N LEU A 539 21.47 30.83 -10.11
CA LEU A 539 20.65 30.55 -11.28
C LEU A 539 19.92 29.23 -11.08
N ILE A 540 18.72 29.15 -11.64
CA ILE A 540 17.90 27.93 -11.66
C ILE A 540 17.59 27.65 -13.12
N GLY A 541 17.93 26.46 -13.61
CA GLY A 541 17.57 26.00 -14.94
C GLY A 541 16.51 24.90 -14.87
N ALA A 542 15.47 25.00 -15.71
CA ALA A 542 14.46 23.97 -15.84
C ALA A 542 14.15 23.69 -17.32
N THR A 543 13.85 22.42 -17.62
CA THR A 543 13.54 21.95 -18.97
C THR A 543 12.31 21.05 -18.89
N ASP A 544 11.30 21.32 -19.72
CA ASP A 544 10.12 20.46 -19.81
C ASP A 544 9.46 20.53 -21.19
N GLY A 545 8.49 19.66 -21.42
CA GLY A 545 7.60 19.67 -22.57
C GLY A 545 6.13 19.73 -22.17
N VAL A 546 5.25 19.70 -23.16
CA VAL A 546 3.78 19.64 -22.96
C VAL A 546 3.21 18.22 -23.03
N GLY A 547 4.09 17.22 -23.21
CA GLY A 547 3.74 15.82 -23.21
C GLY A 547 2.64 15.46 -24.21
N THR A 548 1.72 14.59 -23.81
CA THR A 548 0.71 14.05 -24.72
C THR A 548 -0.46 14.98 -25.01
N LYS A 549 -0.52 16.17 -24.39
CA LYS A 549 -1.49 17.22 -24.75
C LYS A 549 -1.36 17.63 -26.22
N LEU A 550 -0.15 17.58 -26.77
CA LEU A 550 0.15 17.77 -28.20
C LEU A 550 -0.75 16.95 -29.11
N ARG A 551 -1.09 15.71 -28.71
CA ARG A 551 -1.95 14.84 -29.53
C ARG A 551 -3.38 15.36 -29.63
N ILE A 552 -3.89 16.03 -28.59
CA ILE A 552 -5.22 16.64 -28.60
C ILE A 552 -5.16 17.92 -29.42
N ALA A 553 -4.23 18.82 -29.13
CA ALA A 553 -4.00 20.06 -29.88
C ALA A 553 -3.87 19.82 -31.39
N GLN A 554 -3.11 18.80 -31.80
CA GLN A 554 -2.97 18.36 -33.19
C GLN A 554 -4.25 17.73 -33.76
N ALA A 555 -5.02 17.00 -32.97
CA ALA A 555 -6.26 16.40 -33.44
C ALA A 555 -7.35 17.45 -33.69
N VAL A 556 -7.48 18.45 -32.81
CA VAL A 556 -8.52 19.49 -32.93
C VAL A 556 -8.05 20.76 -33.65
N GLN A 557 -6.79 20.80 -34.10
CA GLN A 557 -6.19 21.95 -34.80
C GLN A 557 -6.25 23.25 -33.97
N LYS A 558 -6.01 23.13 -32.66
CA LYS A 558 -5.93 24.26 -31.72
C LYS A 558 -4.50 24.35 -31.17
N HIS A 559 -3.73 25.34 -31.63
CA HIS A 559 -2.30 25.44 -31.32
C HIS A 559 -1.91 26.70 -30.56
N ASP A 560 -2.81 27.66 -30.48
CA ASP A 560 -2.59 28.98 -29.89
C ASP A 560 -2.38 28.97 -28.37
N THR A 561 -2.85 27.92 -27.67
CA THR A 561 -2.75 27.81 -26.21
C THR A 561 -1.65 26.88 -25.72
N ILE A 562 -1.12 25.99 -26.57
CA ILE A 562 -0.16 24.95 -26.13
C ILE A 562 1.18 25.56 -25.68
N GLY A 563 1.56 26.70 -26.27
CA GLY A 563 2.76 27.42 -25.89
C GLY A 563 2.70 28.00 -24.47
N ILE A 564 1.50 28.38 -24.00
CA ILE A 564 1.30 28.87 -22.63
C ILE A 564 1.60 27.73 -21.64
N ASP A 565 1.08 26.54 -21.93
CA ASP A 565 1.32 25.35 -21.11
C ASP A 565 2.81 24.99 -21.08
N LEU A 566 3.51 25.12 -22.21
CA LEU A 566 4.95 24.84 -22.29
C LEU A 566 5.76 25.76 -21.36
N VAL A 567 5.46 27.06 -21.39
CA VAL A 567 6.13 28.02 -20.51
C VAL A 567 5.78 27.75 -19.05
N ALA A 568 4.50 27.51 -18.74
CA ALA A 568 4.04 27.24 -17.39
C ALA A 568 4.73 26.01 -16.77
N MET A 569 4.88 24.92 -17.54
CA MET A 569 5.58 23.71 -17.07
C MET A 569 7.01 24.02 -16.64
N CYS A 570 7.78 24.74 -17.46
CA CYS A 570 9.17 25.05 -17.13
C CYS A 570 9.29 26.10 -16.02
N VAL A 571 8.47 27.15 -16.05
CA VAL A 571 8.53 28.26 -15.09
C VAL A 571 8.10 27.81 -13.69
N ASN A 572 7.11 26.92 -13.58
CA ASN A 572 6.68 26.39 -12.29
C ASN A 572 7.84 25.70 -11.55
N ASP A 573 8.72 25.01 -12.27
CA ASP A 573 9.90 24.36 -11.71
C ASP A 573 10.94 25.35 -11.18
N LEU A 574 10.97 26.59 -11.69
CA LEU A 574 11.76 27.68 -11.12
C LEU A 574 11.12 28.21 -9.84
N ILE A 575 9.80 28.43 -9.86
CA ILE A 575 9.04 29.08 -8.78
C ILE A 575 9.04 28.21 -7.52
N VAL A 576 8.93 26.88 -7.65
CA VAL A 576 8.96 25.96 -6.49
C VAL A 576 10.29 26.01 -5.72
N ALA A 577 11.36 26.49 -6.35
CA ALA A 577 12.65 26.73 -5.72
C ALA A 577 12.85 28.20 -5.26
N GLY A 578 11.83 29.04 -5.43
CA GLY A 578 11.87 30.48 -5.11
C GLY A 578 12.48 31.35 -6.21
N GLY A 579 12.64 30.82 -7.42
CA GLY A 579 13.25 31.53 -8.55
C GLY A 579 12.32 32.55 -9.20
N GLU A 580 12.85 33.74 -9.47
CA GLU A 580 12.26 34.71 -10.38
C GLU A 580 12.60 34.31 -11.83
N PRO A 581 11.61 34.07 -12.72
CA PRO A 581 11.87 33.72 -14.12
C PRO A 581 12.54 34.87 -14.86
N LEU A 582 13.68 34.62 -15.52
CA LEU A 582 14.40 35.65 -16.28
C LEU A 582 14.11 35.55 -17.78
N PHE A 583 14.36 34.36 -18.34
CA PHE A 583 14.18 34.12 -19.76
C PHE A 583 13.79 32.68 -20.08
N PHE A 584 13.26 32.52 -21.30
CA PHE A 584 12.78 31.28 -21.86
C PHE A 584 13.39 31.07 -23.26
N LEU A 585 13.68 29.80 -23.57
CA LEU A 585 14.08 29.31 -24.88
C LEU A 585 13.14 28.18 -25.30
N ASP A 586 12.69 28.19 -26.55
CA ASP A 586 11.85 27.12 -27.09
C ASP A 586 12.59 26.24 -28.10
N TYR A 587 12.18 24.97 -28.18
CA TYR A 587 12.59 24.02 -29.21
C TYR A 587 11.34 23.44 -29.86
N TYR A 588 11.14 23.79 -31.13
CA TYR A 588 10.04 23.34 -31.97
C TYR A 588 10.56 22.34 -33.00
N ALA A 589 10.18 21.07 -32.87
CA ALA A 589 10.53 20.03 -33.82
C ALA A 589 9.30 19.62 -34.64
N THR A 590 9.41 19.49 -35.96
CA THR A 590 8.27 19.08 -36.81
C THR A 590 8.69 18.17 -37.96
N GLY A 591 7.80 17.31 -38.43
CA GLY A 591 8.04 16.50 -39.63
C GLY A 591 7.97 17.32 -40.92
N LYS A 592 7.12 18.35 -40.95
CA LYS A 592 7.04 19.36 -42.00
C LYS A 592 6.61 20.69 -41.40
N LEU A 593 7.30 21.77 -41.73
CA LEU A 593 6.99 23.10 -41.23
C LEU A 593 5.76 23.65 -41.94
N THR A 594 4.73 23.95 -41.14
CA THR A 594 3.59 24.76 -41.55
C THR A 594 3.67 26.07 -40.81
N ILE A 595 3.83 27.17 -41.56
CA ILE A 595 4.11 28.49 -41.01
C ILE A 595 2.99 28.96 -40.09
N GLU A 596 1.74 28.66 -40.46
CA GLU A 596 0.54 29.04 -39.71
C GLU A 596 0.53 28.37 -38.33
N VAL A 597 0.72 27.05 -38.29
CA VAL A 597 0.75 26.25 -37.04
C VAL A 597 1.90 26.70 -36.15
N ALA A 598 3.11 26.83 -36.70
CA ALA A 598 4.27 27.26 -35.94
C ALA A 598 4.08 28.68 -35.37
N SER A 599 3.47 29.58 -36.13
CA SER A 599 3.16 30.95 -35.68
C SER A 599 2.17 30.97 -34.52
N GLU A 600 1.13 30.11 -34.54
CA GLU A 600 0.18 29.98 -33.42
C GLU A 600 0.85 29.45 -32.16
N VAL A 601 1.71 28.44 -32.29
CA VAL A 601 2.45 27.88 -31.16
C VAL A 601 3.38 28.91 -30.54
N VAL A 602 4.19 29.60 -31.36
CA VAL A 602 5.12 30.65 -30.90
C VAL A 602 4.36 31.82 -30.28
N LYS A 603 3.19 32.19 -30.81
CA LYS A 603 2.31 33.18 -30.19
C LYS A 603 1.90 32.74 -28.77
N GLY A 604 1.49 31.49 -28.59
CA GLY A 604 1.18 30.94 -27.27
C GLY A 604 2.39 30.97 -26.31
N ILE A 605 3.59 30.69 -26.81
CA ILE A 605 4.84 30.77 -26.02
C ILE A 605 5.10 32.21 -25.58
N ALA A 606 4.97 33.17 -26.50
CA ALA A 606 5.12 34.59 -26.19
C ALA A 606 4.10 35.05 -25.14
N ASP A 607 2.83 34.66 -25.29
CA ASP A 607 1.77 34.96 -24.32
C ASP A 607 2.06 34.33 -22.94
N GLY A 608 2.57 33.09 -22.91
CA GLY A 608 3.01 32.42 -21.68
C GLY A 608 4.19 33.14 -20.99
N CYS A 609 5.15 33.63 -21.78
CA CYS A 609 6.29 34.39 -21.28
C CYS A 609 5.84 35.72 -20.66
N VAL A 610 4.91 36.43 -21.30
CA VAL A 610 4.30 37.67 -20.78
C VAL A 610 3.59 37.40 -19.45
N GLN A 611 2.81 36.32 -19.35
CA GLN A 611 2.12 35.95 -18.11
C GLN A 611 3.10 35.58 -16.98
N SER A 612 4.24 34.99 -17.33
CA SER A 612 5.26 34.52 -16.39
C SER A 612 6.28 35.58 -16.00
N GLY A 613 6.26 36.75 -16.65
CA GLY A 613 7.23 37.82 -16.42
C GLY A 613 8.64 37.54 -16.93
N CYS A 614 8.84 36.56 -17.82
CA CYS A 614 10.14 36.22 -18.40
C CYS A 614 10.25 36.66 -19.87
N GLY A 615 11.46 36.89 -20.35
CA GLY A 615 11.72 37.19 -21.76
C GLY A 615 11.82 35.94 -22.63
N LEU A 616 11.12 35.90 -23.77
CA LEU A 616 11.41 34.94 -24.84
C LEU A 616 12.63 35.44 -25.63
N ILE A 617 13.81 34.88 -25.40
CA ILE A 617 15.07 35.45 -25.92
C ILE A 617 15.69 34.65 -27.07
N GLY A 618 15.09 33.54 -27.46
CA GLY A 618 15.57 32.70 -28.55
C GLY A 618 14.91 31.33 -28.52
N GLY A 619 15.25 30.52 -29.51
CA GLY A 619 14.74 29.18 -29.66
C GLY A 619 15.27 28.56 -30.94
N GLU A 620 14.89 27.31 -31.20
CA GLU A 620 15.31 26.56 -32.37
C GLU A 620 14.10 25.89 -33.01
N THR A 621 13.96 26.05 -34.33
CA THR A 621 12.90 25.43 -35.13
C THR A 621 13.52 24.43 -36.10
N ALA A 622 13.28 23.14 -35.87
CA ALA A 622 13.89 22.04 -36.62
C ALA A 622 12.83 21.27 -37.44
N GLU A 623 12.97 21.30 -38.77
CA GLU A 623 12.24 20.41 -39.67
C GLU A 623 13.01 19.10 -39.86
N MET A 624 12.45 17.98 -39.42
CA MET A 624 13.09 16.67 -39.39
C MET A 624 12.24 15.61 -40.10
N PRO A 625 12.17 15.65 -41.44
CA PRO A 625 11.43 14.65 -42.21
C PRO A 625 12.07 13.29 -41.97
N SER A 626 11.24 12.27 -41.67
CA SER A 626 11.57 10.88 -41.25
C SER A 626 11.63 10.61 -39.74
N MET A 627 11.89 11.62 -38.89
CA MET A 627 11.79 11.45 -37.43
C MET A 627 10.35 11.64 -36.95
N TYR A 628 9.67 12.65 -37.51
CA TYR A 628 8.27 12.94 -37.23
C TYR A 628 7.42 12.79 -38.50
N SER A 629 6.15 12.42 -38.33
CA SER A 629 5.16 12.45 -39.41
C SER A 629 4.93 13.90 -39.87
N PRO A 630 4.60 14.16 -41.16
CA PRO A 630 4.47 15.52 -41.69
C PRO A 630 3.47 16.43 -40.96
N ASP A 631 2.48 15.85 -40.28
CA ASP A 631 1.41 16.53 -39.54
C ASP A 631 1.67 16.61 -38.03
N LYS A 632 2.87 16.25 -37.57
CA LYS A 632 3.22 16.16 -36.15
C LYS A 632 4.38 17.10 -35.83
N TYR A 633 4.23 17.77 -34.69
CA TYR A 633 5.28 18.54 -34.04
C TYR A 633 5.44 18.13 -32.58
N ASP A 634 6.59 18.50 -32.03
CA ASP A 634 6.99 18.28 -30.65
C ASP A 634 7.59 19.57 -30.09
N LEU A 635 7.50 19.72 -28.77
CA LEU A 635 7.84 20.95 -28.06
C LEU A 635 8.66 20.65 -26.82
N ALA A 636 9.78 21.35 -26.68
CA ALA A 636 10.52 21.46 -25.44
C ALA A 636 10.78 22.93 -25.12
N GLY A 637 10.78 23.25 -23.83
CA GLY A 637 11.04 24.57 -23.29
C GLY A 637 12.22 24.52 -22.33
N PHE A 638 12.96 25.61 -22.26
CA PHE A 638 14.09 25.77 -21.35
C PHE A 638 13.96 27.12 -20.68
N SER A 639 13.87 27.14 -19.36
CA SER A 639 13.72 28.36 -18.60
C SER A 639 14.91 28.55 -17.67
N VAL A 640 15.31 29.81 -17.50
CA VAL A 640 16.32 30.20 -16.53
C VAL A 640 15.74 31.26 -15.62
N GLY A 641 15.83 31.00 -14.33
CA GLY A 641 15.47 31.92 -13.26
C GLY A 641 16.67 32.28 -12.38
N ALA A 642 16.46 33.20 -11.45
CA ALA A 642 17.43 33.51 -10.41
C ALA A 642 16.78 33.63 -9.03
N VAL A 643 17.51 33.23 -8.01
CA VAL A 643 17.10 33.35 -6.60
C VAL A 643 18.28 33.81 -5.76
N LYS A 644 18.01 34.56 -4.69
CA LYS A 644 19.04 34.87 -3.68
C LYS A 644 19.26 33.64 -2.80
N ARG A 645 20.50 33.38 -2.38
CA ARG A 645 20.84 32.21 -1.52
C ARG A 645 19.91 32.02 -0.32
N GLY A 646 19.56 33.10 0.38
CA GLY A 646 18.67 33.05 1.55
C GLY A 646 17.17 32.88 1.23
N CYS A 647 16.79 32.78 -0.04
CA CYS A 647 15.40 32.69 -0.51
C CYS A 647 15.09 31.37 -1.22
N ILE A 648 16.04 30.44 -1.30
CA ILE A 648 15.81 29.13 -1.92
C ILE A 648 14.75 28.38 -1.10
N LEU A 649 13.74 27.86 -1.79
CA LEU A 649 12.68 27.03 -1.21
C LEU A 649 13.01 25.52 -1.35
N PRO A 650 12.41 24.66 -0.50
CA PRO A 650 11.53 24.97 0.63
C PRO A 650 12.28 25.50 1.86
N GLN A 651 11.64 26.37 2.64
CA GLN A 651 12.19 26.86 3.91
C GLN A 651 11.25 26.56 5.07
N ASN A 652 11.80 26.11 6.19
CA ASN A 652 11.14 26.06 7.50
C ASN A 652 9.79 25.32 7.53
N VAL A 653 9.62 24.27 6.72
CA VAL A 653 8.41 23.43 6.76
C VAL A 653 8.52 22.42 7.90
N SER A 654 7.54 22.40 8.80
CA SER A 654 7.52 21.58 10.00
C SER A 654 6.11 21.06 10.34
N ALA A 655 6.05 20.02 11.18
CA ALA A 655 4.77 19.49 11.65
C ALA A 655 4.03 20.56 12.49
N GLY A 656 2.79 20.89 12.10
CA GLY A 656 1.99 21.96 12.71
C GLY A 656 1.73 23.15 11.79
N ASP A 657 2.47 23.27 10.68
CA ASP A 657 2.25 24.30 9.68
C ASP A 657 0.94 24.07 8.91
N VAL A 658 0.30 25.17 8.48
CA VAL A 658 -0.95 25.14 7.72
C VAL A 658 -0.65 24.87 6.25
N LEU A 659 -1.24 23.79 5.72
CA LEU A 659 -1.24 23.51 4.28
C LEU A 659 -2.34 24.32 3.60
N LEU A 660 -1.94 25.21 2.68
CA LEU A 660 -2.87 25.96 1.84
C LEU A 660 -2.97 25.27 0.48
N ALA A 661 -4.18 24.78 0.16
CA ALA A 661 -4.48 24.25 -1.16
C ALA A 661 -5.07 25.35 -2.04
N ILE A 662 -4.52 25.52 -3.25
CA ILE A 662 -5.06 26.41 -4.28
C ILE A 662 -5.77 25.54 -5.32
N SER A 663 -6.98 25.93 -5.71
CA SER A 663 -7.70 25.24 -6.78
C SER A 663 -6.92 25.32 -8.08
N SER A 664 -6.73 24.18 -8.75
CA SER A 664 -6.16 24.14 -10.09
C SER A 664 -7.00 24.96 -11.08
N SER A 665 -6.36 25.60 -12.05
CA SER A 665 -7.03 26.24 -13.19
C SER A 665 -7.52 25.24 -14.23
N GLY A 666 -7.17 23.96 -14.11
CA GLY A 666 -7.59 22.91 -15.02
C GLY A 666 -6.74 21.65 -14.93
N ILE A 667 -6.70 20.89 -16.03
CA ILE A 667 -5.81 19.73 -16.16
C ILE A 667 -4.44 20.22 -16.62
N HIS A 668 -3.38 19.82 -15.92
CA HIS A 668 -2.01 20.20 -16.28
C HIS A 668 -1.42 19.21 -17.30
N SER A 669 -0.43 19.63 -18.09
CA SER A 669 0.17 18.86 -19.20
C SER A 669 0.56 17.42 -18.82
N ASN A 670 1.13 17.22 -17.62
CA ASN A 670 1.49 15.89 -17.12
C ASN A 670 0.29 14.92 -17.07
N GLY A 671 -0.94 15.41 -16.89
CA GLY A 671 -2.19 14.65 -16.77
C GLY A 671 -2.74 14.06 -18.06
N PHE A 672 -2.32 14.59 -19.21
CA PHE A 672 -3.02 14.35 -20.48
C PHE A 672 -2.89 12.91 -21.00
N SER A 673 -1.88 12.15 -20.57
CA SER A 673 -1.77 10.73 -20.94
C SER A 673 -2.94 9.93 -20.38
N LEU A 674 -3.30 10.19 -19.12
CA LEU A 674 -4.46 9.56 -18.48
C LEU A 674 -5.77 10.06 -19.07
N VAL A 675 -5.91 11.37 -19.31
CA VAL A 675 -7.11 11.97 -19.92
C VAL A 675 -7.44 11.32 -21.26
N ARG A 676 -6.43 11.20 -22.13
CA ARG A 676 -6.60 10.55 -23.45
C ARG A 676 -7.09 9.11 -23.30
N LYS A 677 -6.54 8.36 -22.34
CA LYS A 677 -6.93 6.98 -22.08
C LYS A 677 -8.35 6.86 -21.51
N LEU A 678 -8.77 7.82 -20.69
CA LEU A 678 -10.13 7.91 -20.16
C LEU A 678 -11.14 8.19 -21.26
N ILE A 679 -10.85 9.10 -22.19
CA ILE A 679 -11.70 9.40 -23.35
C ILE A 679 -11.84 8.16 -24.25
N GLU A 680 -10.73 7.49 -24.56
CA GLU A 680 -10.73 6.24 -25.33
C GLU A 680 -11.59 5.16 -24.64
N LYS A 681 -11.41 4.96 -23.33
CA LYS A 681 -12.17 3.96 -22.56
C LYS A 681 -13.66 4.32 -22.45
N ALA A 682 -14.00 5.60 -22.43
CA ALA A 682 -15.38 6.08 -22.43
C ALA A 682 -16.05 5.94 -23.82
N GLY A 683 -15.30 5.59 -24.86
CA GLY A 683 -15.81 5.53 -26.23
C GLY A 683 -16.16 6.90 -26.80
N LEU A 684 -15.57 7.97 -26.25
CA LEU A 684 -15.80 9.35 -26.68
C LEU A 684 -14.73 9.80 -27.68
N SER A 685 -15.10 10.77 -28.51
CA SER A 685 -14.23 11.47 -29.44
C SER A 685 -13.93 12.89 -28.93
N TYR A 686 -12.79 13.46 -29.32
CA TYR A 686 -12.48 14.87 -29.01
C TYR A 686 -13.48 15.85 -29.63
N PHE A 687 -14.23 15.42 -30.64
CA PHE A 687 -15.24 16.23 -31.33
C PHE A 687 -16.65 16.09 -30.73
N ASP A 688 -16.82 15.23 -29.72
CA ASP A 688 -18.11 15.11 -29.04
C ASP A 688 -18.40 16.37 -28.19
N PRO A 689 -19.68 16.72 -27.95
CA PRO A 689 -20.04 17.83 -27.08
C PRO A 689 -19.43 17.67 -25.68
N CYS A 690 -18.82 18.74 -25.17
CA CYS A 690 -18.23 18.75 -23.83
C CYS A 690 -19.33 18.63 -22.75
N PRO A 691 -19.29 17.62 -21.87
CA PRO A 691 -20.34 17.41 -20.87
C PRO A 691 -20.21 18.31 -19.62
N TRP A 692 -19.11 19.06 -19.46
CA TRP A 692 -18.86 19.92 -18.30
C TRP A 692 -18.86 21.43 -18.61
N GLU A 693 -18.85 21.82 -19.88
CA GLU A 693 -18.97 23.23 -20.27
C GLU A 693 -20.40 23.57 -20.68
N LYS A 694 -20.79 24.82 -20.42
CA LYS A 694 -22.11 25.34 -20.80
C LYS A 694 -22.06 25.81 -22.26
N GLU A 695 -23.22 25.78 -22.92
CA GLU A 695 -23.39 26.35 -24.25
C GLU A 695 -23.06 27.86 -24.23
N VAL A 696 -22.18 28.28 -25.13
CA VAL A 696 -21.79 29.69 -25.31
C VAL A 696 -22.17 30.12 -26.73
N ASN A 697 -22.99 31.17 -26.86
CA ASN A 697 -23.42 31.72 -28.16
C ASN A 697 -24.04 30.69 -29.14
N GLY A 698 -24.82 29.73 -28.64
CA GLY A 698 -25.50 28.75 -29.49
C GLY A 698 -24.63 27.56 -29.94
N LYS A 699 -23.42 27.42 -29.37
CA LYS A 699 -22.52 26.29 -29.63
C LYS A 699 -22.02 25.70 -28.32
N CYS A 700 -22.09 24.38 -28.21
CA CYS A 700 -21.42 23.66 -27.14
C CYS A 700 -19.97 23.39 -27.58
N PRO A 701 -18.96 23.79 -26.81
CA PRO A 701 -17.58 23.44 -27.10
C PRO A 701 -17.42 21.93 -27.11
N THR A 702 -16.50 21.45 -27.94
CA THR A 702 -16.17 20.03 -27.98
C THR A 702 -15.27 19.64 -26.81
N ILE A 703 -15.21 18.35 -26.48
CA ILE A 703 -14.32 17.83 -25.45
C ILE A 703 -12.88 18.29 -25.68
N GLY A 704 -12.40 18.24 -26.93
CA GLY A 704 -11.02 18.61 -27.26
C GLY A 704 -10.74 20.11 -27.31
N GLU A 705 -11.76 20.97 -27.46
CA GLU A 705 -11.58 22.43 -27.35
C GLU A 705 -11.48 22.89 -25.89
N SER A 706 -12.19 22.18 -24.99
CA SER A 706 -12.18 22.44 -23.55
C SER A 706 -10.89 21.96 -22.86
N LEU A 707 -10.26 20.92 -23.43
CA LEU A 707 -9.02 20.29 -22.95
C LEU A 707 -7.77 20.99 -23.50
#